data_AF-A0A4R6VRR8-F1
#
_entry.id   AF-A0A4R6VRR8-F1
#
_cell.length_a   1.000
_cell.length_b   1.000
_cell.length_c   1.000
_cell.angle_alpha   90.00
_cell.angle_beta   90.00
_cell.angle_gamma   90.00
#
_symmetry.space_group_name_H-M   'P 1'
#
loop_
_entity.id
_entity.type
_entity.pdbx_description
1 polymer ?
#
loop_
_entity_poly.entity_id
_entity_poly.type
_entity_poly.pdbx_seq_one_letter_code
_entity_poly.pdbx_strand_id
1 'polypeptide(L)'
;MKWINVLVVGAVVALGGGMFAVSQNQNNMEQAIKAQLLQNPQLPVATWADISIEARDLTLNGVTTDKAELEKLISGLSAMPEIASISNNAKLAPLADPFEFNAQIEVGTVKLSGHMPSAQVQQDFLSQMPENVEAEFTLASGGPAAKDWRELLDYSTRLFDHFDQGEISARGLKVSFAGRAKNHESFRDLDLIANAGFPDNLKRGTAEIIPPYEEDFALKASVGGNGLVLDGFVPSSDTRAALKEQGADISNVLIASGAPENFERDINRLIQQLTLLNQGEFSISEAELNFTGHTDNFEVYDQVNVVLNAISRDQKNIDLPLPTVAPFTFSLAGTADAVKANGYIPAEMPEDLSTKIDLSETRAANGAPENFDEIAAWMGNSQAHLADNWALELQGNIVNVTGQAKTPEAYMDLLAHAAQPPAGVTIDLSNLDLAVAEPYIWTLDKSGSGKVQMAGYLPDSQLRQTIYAVLDTKADDTTLLAAGAPEDFGVMATLAAKTINIADSGQAIHDQLGWTTDVTARDLYNKNNILQLFSNEEIQPEQLGLQVAQLPPPLQDPYRFAVTKTADGARSFEGFVPSEAMLINLADQGTLELEIARGAPSQFEEFVALGNSVLSGLETGKLQLNGDKWTLEGTAESFEKKQGLLTQIEEAGLNSENWTIEINSPAQTISPYLFSAEKQLNGDLSASGFAPSQEIIDQWAQDFGWRAQLQVGAGASDQFMPRAAVGLEALKKLDAGRLSLVDGQWALIGRASSDDDLAEIVEILAPESEAFLVDVQILPPVEALSLQIKKSAEGVFEWSGYLSDKTYWDQSGDLPVNTENNLPERAEFNQMVALGIDALSMLNTGEVIHAGGQWSISGEAPDRAVLSAVKLILSNAPLGSFYTTLTVPAEPETATPDPEMEEPAAEEAAEVEAEEPQETEQNDQPQEPIVEDAEPIVEQDAEEAEATPVEEEAAPVVDEANDAETAPAEEVAAPEEVVEPEVEAETPAVDTNEEAMPAESEPEVEGVVESAEPFTTLLSKEAGAPLTISGNVPDATARYALELSAGEGAVLDDISTAEGAPERFLDQALTITQAFGALASGEASLNDGEWRVVGKVDSFDARDKALAALGRLPNAQITINTPPAHKLCNVNVEQVIAEQAILFESGSARITAGSRSVLEKIAAELANCPNSVVEVEGHTDADGDDLINLSLSVQRAETVVSELVEMGVNADRLYALGFGETLPIADNDTRAGKAQNRRIVFTVRPPLE
;
A
#
# COMPACT_ATOMS: atom_id res chain seq x y z
N MET A 1 -16.75 -74.79 -156.24
CA MET A 1 -17.85 -75.47 -156.98
C MET A 1 -19.05 -75.43 -156.03
N LYS A 2 -20.22 -74.90 -156.42
CA LYS A 2 -21.22 -75.44 -157.37
C LYS A 2 -21.77 -76.80 -156.90
N TRP A 3 -23.08 -77.02 -156.76
CA TRP A 3 -24.27 -76.24 -157.18
C TRP A 3 -25.56 -76.72 -156.45
N ILE A 4 -26.68 -75.98 -156.62
CA ILE A 4 -28.09 -76.47 -156.57
C ILE A 4 -28.65 -76.88 -155.18
N ASN A 5 -29.91 -76.64 -154.81
CA ASN A 5 -31.00 -75.69 -155.20
C ASN A 5 -32.19 -76.01 -154.22
N VAL A 6 -33.32 -75.30 -154.05
CA VAL A 6 -33.96 -74.02 -154.46
C VAL A 6 -35.09 -73.79 -153.40
N LEU A 7 -35.95 -72.77 -153.23
CA LEU A 7 -36.50 -71.52 -153.83
C LEU A 7 -36.87 -70.65 -152.57
N VAL A 8 -36.88 -69.32 -152.45
CA VAL A 8 -37.24 -68.17 -153.31
C VAL A 8 -38.74 -68.19 -153.68
N VAL A 9 -39.58 -67.25 -153.22
CA VAL A 9 -39.57 -65.81 -153.54
C VAL A 9 -39.94 -64.98 -152.29
N GLY A 10 -39.12 -64.06 -151.77
CA GLY A 10 -37.74 -63.73 -152.12
C GLY A 10 -37.16 -62.74 -151.10
N ALA A 11 -36.60 -63.27 -150.01
CA ALA A 11 -36.17 -62.56 -148.78
C ALA A 11 -37.31 -62.08 -147.83
N VAL A 12 -36.90 -61.68 -146.62
CA VAL A 12 -37.67 -61.03 -145.52
C VAL A 12 -38.55 -61.89 -144.58
N VAL A 13 -39.24 -62.95 -145.02
CA VAL A 13 -40.29 -63.60 -144.16
C VAL A 13 -39.75 -64.69 -143.18
N ALA A 14 -38.45 -65.02 -143.20
CA ALA A 14 -37.93 -66.23 -142.55
C ALA A 14 -37.38 -66.10 -141.10
N LEU A 15 -37.52 -64.94 -140.43
CA LEU A 15 -36.93 -64.71 -139.10
C LEU A 15 -37.92 -64.68 -137.92
N GLY A 16 -39.24 -64.50 -138.16
CA GLY A 16 -40.22 -64.35 -137.07
C GLY A 16 -40.65 -65.66 -136.40
N GLY A 17 -40.81 -66.75 -137.16
CA GLY A 17 -41.41 -67.99 -136.65
C GLY A 17 -40.53 -68.79 -135.69
N GLY A 18 -39.20 -68.75 -135.87
CA GLY A 18 -38.26 -69.47 -135.01
C GLY A 18 -38.22 -68.94 -133.59
N MET A 19 -38.30 -67.61 -133.42
CA MET A 19 -38.23 -66.95 -132.11
C MET A 19 -39.39 -67.36 -131.20
N PHE A 20 -40.60 -67.53 -131.72
CA PHE A 20 -41.78 -67.83 -130.91
C PHE A 20 -41.78 -69.27 -130.36
N ALA A 21 -41.32 -70.24 -131.16
CA ALA A 21 -41.18 -71.63 -130.74
C ALA A 21 -39.99 -71.83 -129.77
N VAL A 22 -38.90 -71.10 -129.96
CA VAL A 22 -37.75 -71.10 -129.04
C VAL A 22 -38.14 -70.45 -127.70
N SER A 23 -38.79 -69.28 -127.72
CA SER A 23 -39.20 -68.55 -126.51
C SER A 23 -40.13 -69.36 -125.59
N GLN A 24 -41.15 -70.03 -126.14
CA GLN A 24 -42.04 -70.85 -125.30
C GLN A 24 -41.34 -72.10 -124.73
N ASN A 25 -40.34 -72.64 -125.42
CA ASN A 25 -39.57 -73.78 -124.92
C ASN A 25 -38.51 -73.37 -123.87
N GLN A 26 -37.93 -72.17 -123.99
CA GLN A 26 -37.04 -71.59 -122.98
C GLN A 26 -37.76 -71.38 -121.63
N ASN A 27 -38.92 -70.72 -121.64
CA ASN A 27 -39.67 -70.43 -120.42
C ASN A 27 -40.10 -71.72 -119.67
N ASN A 28 -40.47 -72.78 -120.40
CA ASN A 28 -40.74 -74.10 -119.80
C ASN A 28 -39.49 -74.77 -119.20
N MET A 29 -38.31 -74.62 -119.81
CA MET A 29 -37.04 -75.12 -119.24
C MET A 29 -36.64 -74.32 -117.99
N GLU A 30 -36.75 -72.99 -118.01
CA GLU A 30 -36.45 -72.13 -116.87
C GLU A 30 -37.33 -72.47 -115.65
N GLN A 31 -38.63 -72.72 -115.85
CA GLN A 31 -39.53 -73.14 -114.77
C GLN A 31 -39.19 -74.56 -114.25
N ALA A 32 -38.81 -75.49 -115.13
CA ALA A 32 -38.37 -76.82 -114.71
C ALA A 32 -37.07 -76.77 -113.88
N ILE A 33 -36.06 -76.00 -114.31
CA ILE A 33 -34.80 -75.84 -113.57
C ILE A 33 -35.06 -75.14 -112.23
N LYS A 34 -35.88 -74.08 -112.19
CA LYS A 34 -36.25 -73.40 -110.93
C LYS A 34 -36.99 -74.33 -109.96
N ALA A 35 -37.90 -75.17 -110.44
CA ALA A 35 -38.58 -76.18 -109.61
C ALA A 35 -37.64 -77.27 -109.08
N GLN A 36 -36.65 -77.68 -109.88
CA GLN A 36 -35.67 -78.72 -109.52
C GLN A 36 -34.59 -78.22 -108.55
N LEU A 37 -34.19 -76.94 -108.65
CA LEU A 37 -33.33 -76.25 -107.68
C LEU A 37 -33.97 -76.21 -106.28
N LEU A 38 -35.25 -75.81 -106.21
CA LEU A 38 -36.03 -75.74 -104.96
C LEU A 38 -36.29 -77.11 -104.31
N GLN A 39 -35.95 -78.22 -104.96
CA GLN A 39 -36.19 -79.59 -104.49
C GLN A 39 -34.89 -80.41 -104.30
N ASN A 40 -33.71 -79.81 -104.45
CA ASN A 40 -32.43 -80.52 -104.35
C ASN A 40 -31.82 -80.43 -102.94
N PRO A 41 -31.88 -81.49 -102.10
CA PRO A 41 -31.38 -81.46 -100.71
C PRO A 41 -29.86 -81.47 -100.57
N GLN A 42 -29.09 -81.47 -101.68
CA GLN A 42 -27.63 -81.37 -101.66
C GLN A 42 -27.13 -79.93 -101.79
N LEU A 43 -27.98 -79.00 -102.27
CA LEU A 43 -27.65 -77.57 -102.33
C LEU A 43 -27.87 -76.92 -100.95
N PRO A 44 -27.02 -75.96 -100.53
CA PRO A 44 -27.31 -75.14 -99.37
C PRO A 44 -28.47 -74.17 -99.67
N VAL A 45 -29.23 -73.80 -98.64
CA VAL A 45 -30.38 -72.87 -98.76
C VAL A 45 -29.85 -71.43 -98.72
N ALA A 46 -29.17 -71.04 -99.80
CA ALA A 46 -28.47 -69.77 -99.94
C ALA A 46 -29.45 -68.59 -100.11
N THR A 47 -30.04 -68.10 -99.03
CA THR A 47 -31.01 -66.98 -99.04
C THR A 47 -30.40 -65.64 -99.47
N TRP A 48 -29.08 -65.52 -99.46
CA TRP A 48 -28.32 -64.38 -99.97
C TRP A 48 -28.13 -64.38 -101.50
N ALA A 49 -28.46 -65.48 -102.17
CA ALA A 49 -28.18 -65.71 -103.59
C ALA A 49 -29.41 -65.43 -104.47
N ASP A 50 -29.31 -64.44 -105.36
CA ASP A 50 -30.27 -64.27 -106.46
C ASP A 50 -29.84 -65.11 -107.66
N ILE A 51 -30.66 -66.11 -107.99
CA ILE A 51 -30.40 -67.09 -109.04
C ILE A 51 -31.30 -66.77 -110.24
N SER A 52 -30.75 -65.96 -111.16
CA SER A 52 -31.34 -65.77 -112.47
C SER A 52 -30.98 -66.93 -113.40
N ILE A 53 -31.89 -67.29 -114.29
CA ILE A 53 -31.70 -68.37 -115.28
C ILE A 53 -32.33 -67.93 -116.58
N GLU A 54 -31.53 -67.87 -117.64
CA GLU A 54 -31.98 -67.62 -119.00
C GLU A 54 -31.71 -68.88 -119.84
N ALA A 55 -32.79 -69.54 -120.28
CA ALA A 55 -32.81 -70.86 -120.91
C ALA A 55 -32.13 -72.00 -120.15
N ARG A 56 -30.79 -72.01 -120.12
CA ARG A 56 -29.92 -73.01 -119.44
C ARG A 56 -28.65 -72.39 -118.83
N ASP A 57 -28.44 -71.09 -118.99
CA ASP A 57 -27.30 -70.37 -118.43
C ASP A 57 -27.76 -69.70 -117.13
N LEU A 58 -27.12 -70.07 -116.02
CA LEU A 58 -27.47 -69.63 -114.68
C LEU A 58 -26.55 -68.47 -114.28
N THR A 59 -27.13 -67.34 -113.90
CA THR A 59 -26.39 -66.21 -113.33
C THR A 59 -26.62 -66.16 -111.82
N LEU A 60 -25.56 -66.42 -111.07
CA LEU A 60 -25.55 -66.39 -109.61
C LEU A 60 -25.07 -65.00 -109.17
N ASN A 61 -25.98 -64.21 -108.58
CA ASN A 61 -25.68 -62.89 -108.02
C ASN A 61 -25.85 -62.92 -106.49
N GLY A 62 -25.23 -61.97 -105.78
CA GLY A 62 -25.34 -61.85 -104.33
C GLY A 62 -24.00 -61.58 -103.65
N VAL A 63 -24.03 -61.47 -102.32
CA VAL A 63 -22.83 -61.38 -101.49
C VAL A 63 -22.98 -62.37 -100.34
N THR A 64 -21.96 -63.20 -100.12
CA THR A 64 -21.92 -64.14 -99.01
C THR A 64 -20.65 -63.98 -98.19
N THR A 65 -20.72 -64.40 -96.95
CA THR A 65 -19.68 -64.36 -95.92
C THR A 65 -19.01 -65.73 -95.77
N ASP A 66 -19.74 -66.82 -96.08
CA ASP A 66 -19.23 -68.18 -96.02
C ASP A 66 -18.68 -68.62 -97.40
N LYS A 67 -17.35 -68.72 -97.45
CA LYS A 67 -16.63 -69.22 -98.63
C LYS A 67 -16.92 -70.69 -98.93
N ALA A 68 -17.09 -71.53 -97.90
CA ALA A 68 -17.38 -72.94 -98.07
C ALA A 68 -18.82 -73.14 -98.58
N GLU A 69 -19.78 -72.32 -98.14
CA GLU A 69 -21.13 -72.31 -98.72
C GLU A 69 -21.09 -71.84 -100.19
N LEU A 70 -20.36 -70.77 -100.52
CA LEU A 70 -20.19 -70.29 -101.90
C LEU A 70 -19.63 -71.38 -102.82
N GLU A 71 -18.53 -72.01 -102.42
CA GLU A 71 -17.87 -73.07 -103.19
C GLU A 71 -18.76 -74.33 -103.30
N LYS A 72 -19.48 -74.69 -102.22
CA LYS A 72 -20.44 -75.82 -102.23
C LYS A 72 -21.66 -75.54 -103.10
N LEU A 73 -22.21 -74.33 -103.08
CA LEU A 73 -23.32 -73.91 -103.93
C LEU A 73 -22.90 -73.95 -105.40
N ILE A 74 -21.79 -73.31 -105.76
CA ILE A 74 -21.26 -73.30 -107.14
C ILE A 74 -20.95 -74.73 -107.60
N SER A 75 -20.32 -75.56 -106.76
CA SER A 75 -20.02 -76.96 -107.09
C SER A 75 -21.28 -77.80 -107.29
N GLY A 76 -22.28 -77.65 -106.42
CA GLY A 76 -23.56 -78.36 -106.53
C GLY A 76 -24.39 -77.93 -107.74
N LEU A 77 -24.44 -76.64 -108.05
CA LEU A 77 -25.07 -76.11 -109.27
C LEU A 77 -24.34 -76.62 -110.52
N SER A 78 -23.00 -76.63 -110.51
CA SER A 78 -22.17 -77.14 -111.62
C SER A 78 -22.36 -78.64 -111.88
N ALA A 79 -22.86 -79.40 -110.90
CA ALA A 79 -23.11 -80.83 -111.01
C ALA A 79 -24.50 -81.18 -111.61
N MET A 80 -25.39 -80.19 -111.82
CA MET A 80 -26.72 -80.42 -112.39
C MET A 80 -26.66 -80.47 -113.92
N PRO A 81 -26.98 -81.61 -114.57
CA PRO A 81 -26.85 -81.78 -116.03
C PRO A 81 -27.83 -80.92 -116.85
N GLU A 82 -28.83 -80.31 -116.20
CA GLU A 82 -29.78 -79.37 -116.79
C GLU A 82 -29.19 -77.96 -116.96
N ILE A 83 -28.14 -77.58 -116.23
CA ILE A 83 -27.44 -76.30 -116.40
C ILE A 83 -26.38 -76.45 -117.51
N ALA A 84 -26.16 -75.42 -118.34
CA ALA A 84 -25.22 -75.45 -119.46
C ALA A 84 -23.95 -74.62 -119.18
N SER A 85 -24.10 -73.44 -118.57
CA SER A 85 -23.01 -72.66 -118.00
C SER A 85 -23.47 -71.90 -116.75
N ILE A 86 -22.51 -71.46 -115.93
CA ILE A 86 -22.76 -70.66 -114.74
C ILE A 86 -21.93 -69.38 -114.82
N SER A 87 -22.59 -68.23 -114.86
CA SER A 87 -21.99 -66.92 -114.66
C SER A 87 -22.02 -66.58 -113.17
N ASN A 88 -20.95 -66.89 -112.44
CA ASN A 88 -20.84 -66.49 -111.04
C ASN A 88 -20.43 -65.01 -110.93
N ASN A 89 -21.41 -64.15 -110.62
CA ASN A 89 -21.20 -62.76 -110.24
C ASN A 89 -21.16 -62.57 -108.71
N ALA A 90 -21.54 -63.60 -107.94
CA ALA A 90 -21.59 -63.52 -106.49
C ALA A 90 -20.20 -63.37 -105.88
N LYS A 91 -20.11 -62.51 -104.87
CA LYS A 91 -18.85 -62.13 -104.22
C LYS A 91 -18.77 -62.70 -102.81
N LEU A 92 -17.58 -63.17 -102.44
CA LEU A 92 -17.24 -63.31 -101.03
C LEU A 92 -17.05 -61.90 -100.44
N ALA A 93 -17.64 -61.66 -99.28
CA ALA A 93 -17.50 -60.42 -98.52
C ALA A 93 -16.04 -60.22 -98.05
N PRO A 94 -15.58 -58.97 -97.83
CA PRO A 94 -14.24 -58.69 -97.32
C PRO A 94 -13.93 -59.50 -96.05
N LEU A 95 -12.69 -59.96 -95.92
CA LEU A 95 -12.23 -60.63 -94.69
C LEU A 95 -12.06 -59.59 -93.58
N ALA A 96 -12.67 -59.81 -92.42
CA ALA A 96 -12.47 -59.00 -91.22
C ALA A 96 -11.76 -59.83 -90.14
N ASP A 97 -10.61 -59.34 -89.69
CA ASP A 97 -9.81 -59.90 -88.58
C ASP A 97 -9.17 -58.73 -87.80
N PRO A 98 -9.58 -58.48 -86.54
CA PRO A 98 -10.66 -59.15 -85.81
C PRO A 98 -12.05 -58.93 -86.45
N PHE A 99 -12.97 -59.86 -86.20
CA PHE A 99 -14.38 -59.69 -86.56
C PHE A 99 -15.11 -58.97 -85.43
N GLU A 100 -15.47 -57.71 -85.64
CA GLU A 100 -15.92 -56.80 -84.57
C GLU A 100 -17.42 -56.47 -84.61
N PHE A 101 -18.02 -56.34 -83.43
CA PHE A 101 -19.30 -55.66 -83.18
C PHE A 101 -19.04 -54.53 -82.18
N ASN A 102 -19.72 -53.39 -82.34
CA ASN A 102 -19.72 -52.33 -81.35
C ASN A 102 -21.12 -51.74 -81.16
N ALA A 103 -21.39 -51.27 -79.95
CA ALA A 103 -22.66 -50.68 -79.55
C ALA A 103 -22.43 -49.57 -78.53
N GLN A 104 -22.60 -48.32 -78.94
CA GLN A 104 -22.41 -47.14 -78.12
C GLN A 104 -23.76 -46.59 -77.66
N ILE A 105 -23.90 -46.30 -76.36
CA ILE A 105 -25.12 -45.82 -75.72
C ILE A 105 -24.90 -44.36 -75.34
N GLU A 106 -25.66 -43.47 -75.94
CA GLU A 106 -25.60 -42.02 -75.73
C GLU A 106 -27.00 -41.50 -75.37
N VAL A 107 -27.26 -41.29 -74.08
CA VAL A 107 -28.42 -40.56 -73.51
C VAL A 107 -29.73 -40.79 -74.27
N GLY A 108 -30.18 -42.04 -74.28
CA GLY A 108 -31.45 -42.46 -74.91
C GLY A 108 -31.36 -42.89 -76.38
N THR A 109 -30.20 -42.82 -77.02
CA THR A 109 -29.95 -43.35 -78.37
C THR A 109 -28.89 -44.46 -78.30
N VAL A 110 -29.05 -45.53 -79.09
CA VAL A 110 -28.04 -46.60 -79.21
C VAL A 110 -27.51 -46.65 -80.64
N LYS A 111 -26.19 -46.57 -80.80
CA LYS A 111 -25.48 -46.62 -82.09
C LYS A 111 -24.76 -47.97 -82.23
N LEU A 112 -25.27 -48.81 -83.12
CA LEU A 112 -24.73 -50.15 -83.38
C LEU A 112 -23.88 -50.15 -84.66
N SER A 113 -22.73 -50.81 -84.64
CA SER A 113 -21.83 -50.86 -85.80
C SER A 113 -20.96 -52.13 -85.87
N GLY A 114 -20.28 -52.31 -86.99
CA GLY A 114 -19.29 -53.37 -87.20
C GLY A 114 -19.71 -54.38 -88.27
N HIS A 115 -19.56 -55.67 -87.96
CA HIS A 115 -19.58 -56.75 -88.95
C HIS A 115 -20.74 -57.73 -88.71
N MET A 116 -21.40 -58.14 -89.80
CA MET A 116 -22.50 -59.10 -89.78
C MET A 116 -22.18 -60.35 -90.61
N PRO A 117 -22.36 -61.57 -90.06
CA PRO A 117 -22.02 -62.82 -90.73
C PRO A 117 -23.08 -63.27 -91.74
N SER A 118 -24.22 -62.57 -91.90
CA SER A 118 -25.12 -62.69 -93.05
C SER A 118 -26.17 -61.57 -93.03
N ALA A 119 -26.76 -61.28 -94.20
CA ALA A 119 -27.89 -60.35 -94.30
C ALA A 119 -29.12 -60.83 -93.50
N GLN A 120 -29.32 -62.15 -93.37
CA GLN A 120 -30.41 -62.71 -92.56
C GLN A 120 -30.19 -62.43 -91.07
N VAL A 121 -28.99 -62.67 -90.52
CA VAL A 121 -28.68 -62.36 -89.11
C VAL A 121 -28.82 -60.87 -88.83
N GLN A 122 -28.38 -60.01 -89.76
CA GLN A 122 -28.59 -58.56 -89.67
C GLN A 122 -30.09 -58.20 -89.62
N GLN A 123 -30.92 -58.81 -90.48
CA GLN A 123 -32.36 -58.56 -90.50
C GLN A 123 -33.07 -59.10 -89.25
N ASP A 124 -32.75 -60.33 -88.82
CA ASP A 124 -33.28 -60.95 -87.60
C ASP A 124 -33.00 -60.06 -86.38
N PHE A 125 -31.77 -59.57 -86.27
CA PHE A 125 -31.31 -58.71 -85.16
C PHE A 125 -32.00 -57.33 -85.18
N LEU A 126 -31.96 -56.63 -86.32
CA LEU A 126 -32.60 -55.31 -86.44
C LEU A 126 -34.13 -55.36 -86.28
N SER A 127 -34.78 -56.50 -86.58
CA SER A 127 -36.23 -56.67 -86.37
C SER A 127 -36.65 -56.74 -84.90
N GLN A 128 -35.70 -56.86 -83.98
CA GLN A 128 -35.94 -56.93 -82.53
C GLN A 128 -35.56 -55.63 -81.80
N MET A 129 -35.00 -54.64 -82.50
CA MET A 129 -34.55 -53.37 -81.92
C MET A 129 -35.68 -52.32 -81.85
N PRO A 130 -35.67 -51.45 -80.82
CA PRO A 130 -36.59 -50.32 -80.74
C PRO A 130 -36.23 -49.19 -81.73
N GLU A 131 -37.15 -48.23 -81.93
CA GLU A 131 -37.00 -47.16 -82.95
C GLU A 131 -35.87 -46.15 -82.68
N ASN A 132 -35.30 -46.13 -81.47
CA ASN A 132 -34.20 -45.24 -81.05
C ASN A 132 -32.79 -45.85 -81.27
N VAL A 133 -32.66 -46.76 -82.25
CA VAL A 133 -31.41 -47.45 -82.59
C VAL A 133 -30.92 -47.05 -83.98
N GLU A 134 -29.75 -46.41 -84.03
CA GLU A 134 -29.00 -46.16 -85.27
C GLU A 134 -28.08 -47.36 -85.54
N ALA A 135 -28.04 -47.91 -86.76
CA ALA A 135 -27.26 -49.13 -87.03
C ALA A 135 -26.55 -49.13 -88.40
N GLU A 136 -25.22 -49.20 -88.39
CA GLU A 136 -24.36 -49.29 -89.58
C GLU A 136 -23.51 -50.57 -89.56
N PHE A 137 -24.05 -51.63 -90.18
CA PHE A 137 -23.36 -52.93 -90.29
C PHE A 137 -22.87 -53.22 -91.71
N THR A 138 -21.66 -53.78 -91.77
CA THR A 138 -21.05 -54.29 -93.00
C THR A 138 -21.11 -55.82 -93.05
N LEU A 139 -21.33 -56.41 -94.22
CA LEU A 139 -21.19 -57.86 -94.40
C LEU A 139 -19.71 -58.19 -94.59
N ALA A 140 -19.19 -59.14 -93.80
CA ALA A 140 -17.79 -59.57 -93.84
C ALA A 140 -17.64 -61.09 -93.66
N SER A 141 -16.55 -61.65 -94.20
CA SER A 141 -16.14 -63.04 -94.03
C SER A 141 -15.10 -63.20 -92.92
N GLY A 142 -14.89 -64.42 -92.43
CA GLY A 142 -13.90 -64.75 -91.39
C GLY A 142 -14.41 -64.73 -89.94
N GLY A 143 -15.65 -64.27 -89.72
CA GLY A 143 -16.25 -64.21 -88.38
C GLY A 143 -16.66 -65.55 -87.77
N PRO A 144 -17.14 -65.54 -86.50
CA PRO A 144 -17.70 -66.71 -85.84
C PRO A 144 -18.92 -67.30 -86.57
N ALA A 145 -19.30 -68.53 -86.20
CA ALA A 145 -20.49 -69.16 -86.76
C ALA A 145 -21.76 -68.34 -86.45
N ALA A 146 -22.66 -68.23 -87.43
CA ALA A 146 -23.84 -67.37 -87.36
C ALA A 146 -24.82 -67.69 -86.21
N LYS A 147 -24.73 -68.88 -85.60
CA LYS A 147 -25.45 -69.22 -84.36
C LYS A 147 -24.84 -68.49 -83.16
N ASP A 148 -23.54 -68.70 -82.91
CA ASP A 148 -22.84 -68.17 -81.75
C ASP A 148 -22.71 -66.64 -81.81
N TRP A 149 -22.66 -66.07 -83.03
CA TRP A 149 -22.77 -64.62 -83.22
C TRP A 149 -24.17 -64.08 -82.88
N ARG A 150 -25.26 -64.80 -83.18
CA ARG A 150 -26.60 -64.38 -82.73
C ARG A 150 -26.70 -64.43 -81.21
N GLU A 151 -26.20 -65.49 -80.58
CA GLU A 151 -26.20 -65.62 -79.11
C GLU A 151 -25.34 -64.55 -78.42
N LEU A 152 -24.28 -64.06 -79.08
CA LEU A 152 -23.53 -62.86 -78.67
C LEU A 152 -24.38 -61.59 -78.78
N LEU A 153 -25.05 -61.36 -79.92
CA LEU A 153 -25.89 -60.19 -80.16
C LEU A 153 -27.08 -60.12 -79.17
N ASP A 154 -27.74 -61.25 -78.91
CA ASP A 154 -28.85 -61.40 -77.95
C ASP A 154 -28.37 -61.24 -76.48
N TYR A 155 -27.08 -61.41 -76.21
CA TYR A 155 -26.46 -61.15 -74.91
C TYR A 155 -26.09 -59.68 -74.74
N SER A 156 -25.39 -59.08 -75.72
CA SER A 156 -25.08 -57.65 -75.74
C SER A 156 -26.34 -56.78 -75.67
N THR A 157 -27.43 -57.18 -76.32
CA THR A 157 -28.71 -56.43 -76.28
C THR A 157 -29.27 -56.32 -74.86
N ARG A 158 -29.20 -57.41 -74.07
CA ARG A 158 -29.67 -57.40 -72.67
C ARG A 158 -28.75 -56.62 -71.75
N LEU A 159 -27.46 -56.52 -72.06
CA LEU A 159 -26.56 -55.63 -71.32
C LEU A 159 -26.92 -54.15 -71.51
N PHE A 160 -27.43 -53.74 -72.69
CA PHE A 160 -27.84 -52.34 -72.93
C PHE A 160 -28.91 -51.85 -71.94
N ASP A 161 -29.85 -52.72 -71.56
CA ASP A 161 -30.97 -52.35 -70.67
C ASP A 161 -30.52 -51.85 -69.29
N HIS A 162 -29.31 -52.22 -68.87
CA HIS A 162 -28.70 -51.89 -67.57
C HIS A 162 -27.81 -50.63 -67.59
N PHE A 163 -27.45 -50.08 -68.76
CA PHE A 163 -26.66 -48.85 -68.89
C PHE A 163 -27.54 -47.64 -69.23
N ASP A 164 -27.12 -46.44 -68.83
CA ASP A 164 -27.69 -45.17 -69.34
C ASP A 164 -26.75 -44.46 -70.34
N GLN A 165 -25.44 -44.69 -70.19
CA GLN A 165 -24.38 -44.31 -71.13
C GLN A 165 -23.28 -45.37 -71.12
N GLY A 166 -22.68 -45.69 -72.27
CA GLY A 166 -21.61 -46.70 -72.32
C GLY A 166 -21.24 -47.20 -73.71
N GLU A 167 -20.43 -48.26 -73.77
CA GLU A 167 -19.98 -48.98 -74.95
C GLU A 167 -19.93 -50.49 -74.68
N ILE A 168 -20.44 -51.30 -75.61
CA ILE A 168 -20.27 -52.76 -75.60
C ILE A 168 -19.62 -53.18 -76.91
N SER A 169 -18.36 -53.59 -76.82
CA SER A 169 -17.56 -54.01 -77.96
C SER A 169 -17.26 -55.52 -77.89
N ALA A 170 -17.29 -56.19 -79.04
CA ALA A 170 -16.95 -57.60 -79.14
C ALA A 170 -15.92 -57.84 -80.25
N ARG A 171 -14.91 -58.66 -79.95
CA ARG A 171 -13.83 -59.08 -80.86
C ARG A 171 -13.87 -60.59 -81.00
N GLY A 172 -14.43 -61.07 -82.11
CA GLY A 172 -14.91 -62.45 -82.19
C GLY A 172 -15.90 -62.73 -81.06
N LEU A 173 -15.82 -63.90 -80.43
CA LEU A 173 -16.71 -64.27 -79.32
C LEU A 173 -16.26 -63.71 -77.94
N LYS A 174 -15.33 -62.73 -77.89
CA LYS A 174 -14.94 -62.04 -76.65
C LYS A 174 -15.70 -60.72 -76.52
N VAL A 175 -16.49 -60.54 -75.46
CA VAL A 175 -17.37 -59.38 -75.23
C VAL A 175 -16.85 -58.54 -74.06
N SER A 176 -16.49 -57.29 -74.34
CA SER A 176 -16.17 -56.23 -73.37
C SER A 176 -17.35 -55.28 -73.20
N PHE A 177 -17.48 -54.66 -72.03
CA PHE A 177 -18.38 -53.53 -71.80
C PHE A 177 -17.78 -52.50 -70.85
N ALA A 178 -18.09 -51.22 -71.09
CA ALA A 178 -17.72 -50.11 -70.23
C ALA A 178 -18.88 -49.09 -70.19
N GLY A 179 -19.23 -48.53 -69.04
CA GLY A 179 -20.31 -47.54 -68.98
C GLY A 179 -20.93 -47.35 -67.61
N ARG A 180 -21.87 -46.39 -67.54
CA ARG A 180 -22.60 -46.03 -66.34
C ARG A 180 -23.89 -46.82 -66.19
N ALA A 181 -24.05 -47.45 -65.03
CA ALA A 181 -25.24 -48.20 -64.68
C ALA A 181 -26.45 -47.27 -64.50
N LYS A 182 -27.60 -47.71 -65.00
CA LYS A 182 -28.84 -46.93 -65.08
C LYS A 182 -29.54 -46.67 -63.75
N ASN A 183 -29.29 -47.53 -62.75
CA ASN A 183 -29.76 -47.44 -61.37
C ASN A 183 -28.99 -48.49 -60.50
N HIS A 184 -29.17 -48.48 -59.18
CA HIS A 184 -28.43 -49.39 -58.28
C HIS A 184 -28.78 -50.89 -58.49
N GLU A 185 -29.98 -51.20 -58.98
CA GLU A 185 -30.36 -52.57 -59.35
C GLU A 185 -29.53 -53.04 -60.55
N SER A 186 -29.47 -52.22 -61.60
CA SER A 186 -28.65 -52.46 -62.79
C SER A 186 -27.15 -52.51 -62.48
N PHE A 187 -26.66 -51.70 -61.54
CA PHE A 187 -25.27 -51.76 -61.10
C PHE A 187 -24.94 -53.11 -60.45
N ARG A 188 -25.81 -53.61 -59.58
CA ARG A 188 -25.67 -54.92 -58.95
C ARG A 188 -25.78 -56.06 -59.95
N ASP A 189 -26.68 -55.97 -60.92
CA ASP A 189 -26.81 -56.96 -61.99
C ASP A 189 -25.57 -56.97 -62.90
N LEU A 190 -25.04 -55.80 -63.27
CA LEU A 190 -23.82 -55.70 -64.07
C LEU A 190 -22.59 -56.23 -63.33
N ASP A 191 -22.43 -55.96 -62.04
CA ASP A 191 -21.37 -56.54 -61.21
C ASP A 191 -21.52 -58.06 -61.10
N LEU A 192 -22.73 -58.56 -60.84
CA LEU A 192 -23.01 -59.99 -60.84
C LEU A 192 -22.71 -60.65 -62.20
N ILE A 193 -23.00 -59.99 -63.32
CA ILE A 193 -22.66 -60.49 -64.67
C ILE A 193 -21.15 -60.46 -64.92
N ALA A 194 -20.48 -59.36 -64.53
CA ALA A 194 -19.04 -59.22 -64.63
C ALA A 194 -18.31 -60.33 -63.83
N ASN A 195 -18.83 -60.71 -62.66
CA ASN A 195 -18.22 -61.69 -61.76
C ASN A 195 -18.65 -63.14 -62.02
N ALA A 196 -19.95 -63.44 -62.15
CA ALA A 196 -20.49 -64.81 -62.16
C ALA A 196 -20.20 -65.62 -63.44
N GLY A 197 -19.98 -64.97 -64.59
CA GLY A 197 -19.53 -65.63 -65.81
C GLY A 197 -20.40 -65.41 -67.04
N PHE A 198 -19.81 -65.72 -68.20
CA PHE A 198 -20.44 -65.59 -69.52
C PHE A 198 -20.97 -66.97 -69.99
N PRO A 199 -21.93 -67.03 -70.93
CA PRO A 199 -22.37 -68.29 -71.55
C PRO A 199 -21.21 -69.09 -72.16
N ASP A 200 -21.29 -70.42 -72.16
CA ASP A 200 -20.18 -71.35 -72.52
C ASP A 200 -19.47 -71.09 -73.86
N ASN A 201 -20.13 -70.46 -74.83
CA ASN A 201 -19.58 -70.11 -76.15
C ASN A 201 -19.02 -68.68 -76.24
N LEU A 202 -19.29 -67.82 -75.25
CA LEU A 202 -18.79 -66.45 -75.16
C LEU A 202 -17.58 -66.37 -74.20
N LYS A 203 -16.74 -65.35 -74.37
CA LYS A 203 -15.55 -65.11 -73.53
C LYS A 203 -15.61 -63.74 -72.88
N ARG A 204 -15.26 -63.69 -71.59
CA ARG A 204 -15.18 -62.45 -70.81
C ARG A 204 -14.18 -61.46 -71.42
N GLY A 205 -14.62 -60.22 -71.60
CA GLY A 205 -13.83 -59.05 -71.98
C GLY A 205 -13.25 -58.29 -70.78
N THR A 206 -13.02 -57.01 -70.99
CA THR A 206 -12.96 -56.00 -69.91
C THR A 206 -14.39 -55.63 -69.49
N ALA A 207 -14.56 -55.28 -68.21
CA ALA A 207 -15.83 -54.87 -67.63
C ALA A 207 -15.56 -53.66 -66.73
N GLU A 208 -15.96 -52.47 -67.16
CA GLU A 208 -15.68 -51.19 -66.49
C GLU A 208 -17.01 -50.51 -66.14
N ILE A 209 -17.52 -50.77 -64.93
CA ILE A 209 -18.86 -50.36 -64.51
C ILE A 209 -18.77 -49.09 -63.65
N ILE A 210 -19.24 -47.97 -64.20
CA ILE A 210 -19.42 -46.73 -63.45
C ILE A 210 -20.76 -46.82 -62.68
N PRO A 211 -20.82 -46.52 -61.38
CA PRO A 211 -22.06 -46.55 -60.61
C PRO A 211 -23.09 -45.50 -61.08
N PRO A 212 -24.39 -45.68 -60.80
CA PRO A 212 -25.43 -44.74 -61.24
C PRO A 212 -25.19 -43.34 -60.70
N TYR A 213 -25.46 -42.33 -61.51
CA TYR A 213 -25.28 -40.93 -61.12
C TYR A 213 -26.40 -40.50 -60.17
N GLU A 214 -26.02 -39.90 -59.04
CA GLU A 214 -26.94 -39.29 -58.10
C GLU A 214 -26.77 -37.76 -58.12
N GLU A 215 -27.88 -37.02 -58.06
CA GLU A 215 -27.87 -35.55 -58.12
C GLU A 215 -27.60 -34.95 -56.73
N ASP A 216 -28.26 -35.48 -55.69
CA ASP A 216 -28.05 -35.11 -54.29
C ASP A 216 -26.93 -35.97 -53.64
N PHE A 217 -25.77 -36.08 -54.29
CA PHE A 217 -24.68 -36.94 -53.82
C PHE A 217 -24.05 -36.41 -52.51
N ALA A 218 -24.32 -37.11 -51.40
CA ALA A 218 -23.82 -36.77 -50.07
C ALA A 218 -23.54 -38.02 -49.21
N LEU A 219 -22.64 -37.89 -48.24
CA LEU A 219 -22.41 -38.87 -47.17
C LEU A 219 -22.61 -38.22 -45.80
N LYS A 220 -23.24 -38.94 -44.88
CA LYS A 220 -23.36 -38.60 -43.46
C LYS A 220 -22.67 -39.66 -42.61
N ALA A 221 -22.05 -39.22 -41.53
CA ALA A 221 -21.48 -40.09 -40.51
C ALA A 221 -21.78 -39.53 -39.12
N SER A 222 -21.99 -40.41 -38.14
CA SER A 222 -22.14 -40.03 -36.73
C SER A 222 -21.41 -41.00 -35.82
N VAL A 223 -20.94 -40.51 -34.66
CA VAL A 223 -20.25 -41.30 -33.65
C VAL A 223 -20.84 -41.03 -32.26
N GLY A 224 -20.88 -42.08 -31.45
CA GLY A 224 -21.31 -42.02 -30.06
C GLY A 224 -21.40 -43.43 -29.46
N GLY A 225 -22.25 -43.61 -28.45
CA GLY A 225 -22.35 -44.87 -27.67
C GLY A 225 -22.74 -46.15 -28.44
N ASN A 226 -23.08 -46.06 -29.73
CA ASN A 226 -23.35 -47.21 -30.61
C ASN A 226 -22.22 -47.48 -31.63
N GLY A 227 -21.11 -46.74 -31.59
CA GLY A 227 -20.05 -46.78 -32.59
C GLY A 227 -20.24 -45.76 -33.73
N LEU A 228 -19.52 -45.98 -34.83
CA LEU A 228 -19.52 -45.16 -36.04
C LEU A 228 -20.59 -45.66 -37.03
N VAL A 229 -21.53 -44.80 -37.44
CA VAL A 229 -22.66 -45.15 -38.33
C VAL A 229 -22.68 -44.21 -39.54
N LEU A 230 -22.81 -44.76 -40.75
CA LEU A 230 -22.81 -44.01 -42.01
C LEU A 230 -24.11 -44.21 -42.83
N ASP A 231 -24.51 -43.16 -43.53
CA ASP A 231 -25.69 -43.11 -44.41
C ASP A 231 -25.40 -42.24 -45.65
N GLY A 232 -26.03 -42.53 -46.79
CA GLY A 232 -25.78 -41.83 -48.07
C GLY A 232 -24.89 -42.62 -49.05
N PHE A 233 -24.02 -41.91 -49.79
CA PHE A 233 -23.39 -42.43 -51.01
C PHE A 233 -21.86 -42.41 -50.98
N VAL A 234 -21.25 -43.37 -51.68
CA VAL A 234 -19.80 -43.46 -51.92
C VAL A 234 -19.48 -43.79 -53.40
N PRO A 235 -18.32 -43.33 -53.93
CA PRO A 235 -17.97 -43.45 -55.36
C PRO A 235 -17.69 -44.88 -55.85
N SER A 236 -17.31 -45.80 -54.98
CA SER A 236 -16.77 -47.12 -55.39
C SER A 236 -17.13 -48.24 -54.41
N SER A 237 -17.00 -49.49 -54.88
CA SER A 237 -17.03 -50.70 -54.05
C SER A 237 -15.94 -50.69 -52.98
N ASP A 238 -14.78 -50.15 -53.33
CA ASP A 238 -13.54 -50.32 -52.60
C ASP A 238 -13.48 -49.32 -51.44
N THR A 239 -13.91 -48.07 -51.68
CA THR A 239 -14.16 -47.08 -50.62
C THR A 239 -15.29 -47.54 -49.69
N ARG A 240 -16.32 -48.22 -50.21
CA ARG A 240 -17.36 -48.85 -49.36
C ARG A 240 -16.79 -49.99 -48.50
N ALA A 241 -15.80 -50.73 -48.98
CA ALA A 241 -15.13 -51.78 -48.22
C ALA A 241 -14.20 -51.21 -47.14
N ALA A 242 -13.36 -50.24 -47.48
CA ALA A 242 -12.44 -49.58 -46.54
C ALA A 242 -13.17 -48.96 -45.34
N LEU A 243 -14.32 -48.30 -45.57
CA LEU A 243 -15.16 -47.76 -44.50
C LEU A 243 -15.70 -48.85 -43.55
N LYS A 244 -16.00 -50.04 -44.07
CA LYS A 244 -16.44 -51.18 -43.26
C LYS A 244 -15.28 -51.79 -42.46
N GLU A 245 -14.06 -51.79 -43.01
CA GLU A 245 -12.85 -52.26 -42.33
C GLU A 245 -12.44 -51.33 -41.18
N GLN A 246 -12.74 -50.02 -41.30
CA GLN A 246 -12.68 -49.04 -40.20
C GLN A 246 -13.77 -49.26 -39.11
N GLY A 247 -14.54 -50.35 -39.17
CA GLY A 247 -15.51 -50.74 -38.15
C GLY A 247 -16.88 -50.04 -38.23
N ALA A 248 -17.15 -49.29 -39.30
CA ALA A 248 -18.38 -48.52 -39.44
C ALA A 248 -19.60 -49.37 -39.82
N ASP A 249 -20.77 -49.02 -39.28
CA ASP A 249 -22.04 -49.51 -39.81
C ASP A 249 -22.39 -48.79 -41.12
N ILE A 250 -22.13 -49.49 -42.22
CA ILE A 250 -22.41 -49.05 -43.60
C ILE A 250 -23.73 -49.60 -44.16
N SER A 251 -24.68 -50.02 -43.30
CA SER A 251 -25.92 -50.69 -43.73
C SER A 251 -26.76 -49.86 -44.71
N ASN A 252 -26.78 -48.54 -44.56
CA ASN A 252 -27.51 -47.62 -45.43
C ASN A 252 -26.64 -47.02 -46.57
N VAL A 253 -25.32 -47.24 -46.56
CA VAL A 253 -24.42 -46.66 -47.57
C VAL A 253 -24.61 -47.35 -48.92
N LEU A 254 -24.85 -46.58 -49.97
CA LEU A 254 -24.99 -47.03 -51.36
C LEU A 254 -23.80 -46.60 -52.24
N ILE A 255 -23.64 -47.24 -53.40
CA ILE A 255 -22.59 -46.89 -54.37
C ILE A 255 -23.24 -46.11 -55.53
N ALA A 256 -22.71 -44.91 -55.81
CA ALA A 256 -23.18 -43.99 -56.85
C ALA A 256 -22.00 -43.20 -57.46
N SER A 257 -22.19 -42.59 -58.62
CA SER A 257 -21.32 -41.54 -59.18
C SER A 257 -21.95 -40.16 -58.96
N GLY A 258 -21.17 -39.09 -59.12
CA GLY A 258 -21.50 -37.75 -58.61
C GLY A 258 -20.64 -37.31 -57.41
N ALA A 259 -19.64 -38.11 -57.03
CA ALA A 259 -18.72 -37.75 -55.96
C ALA A 259 -17.91 -36.47 -56.29
N PRO A 260 -17.87 -35.49 -55.35
CA PRO A 260 -17.07 -34.27 -55.50
C PRO A 260 -15.57 -34.52 -55.66
N GLU A 261 -14.84 -33.53 -56.16
CA GLU A 261 -13.37 -33.60 -56.18
C GLU A 261 -12.80 -33.83 -54.77
N ASN A 262 -11.80 -34.72 -54.68
CA ASN A 262 -11.13 -35.12 -53.44
C ASN A 262 -12.01 -35.80 -52.36
N PHE A 263 -13.28 -36.14 -52.65
CA PHE A 263 -14.25 -36.66 -51.68
C PHE A 263 -13.72 -37.82 -50.81
N GLU A 264 -13.04 -38.80 -51.38
CA GLU A 264 -12.50 -39.96 -50.63
C GLU A 264 -11.40 -39.55 -49.63
N ARG A 265 -10.53 -38.59 -50.00
CA ARG A 265 -9.49 -38.05 -49.10
C ARG A 265 -10.14 -37.26 -47.97
N ASP A 266 -11.13 -36.44 -48.29
CA ASP A 266 -11.79 -35.57 -47.34
C ASP A 266 -12.62 -36.39 -46.33
N ILE A 267 -13.30 -37.46 -46.77
CA ILE A 267 -14.00 -38.40 -45.87
C ILE A 267 -13.03 -39.09 -44.91
N ASN A 268 -11.93 -39.66 -45.39
CA ASN A 268 -11.01 -40.40 -44.51
C ASN A 268 -10.45 -39.48 -43.40
N ARG A 269 -10.17 -38.21 -43.73
CA ARG A 269 -9.80 -37.18 -42.74
C ARG A 269 -10.93 -36.88 -41.76
N LEU A 270 -12.16 -36.69 -42.25
CA LEU A 270 -13.34 -36.38 -41.43
C LEU A 270 -13.71 -37.52 -40.48
N ILE A 271 -13.63 -38.78 -40.92
CA ILE A 271 -13.89 -39.95 -40.08
C ILE A 271 -12.83 -40.09 -39.01
N GLN A 272 -11.55 -39.95 -39.36
CA GLN A 272 -10.45 -39.93 -38.38
C GLN A 272 -10.70 -38.86 -37.30
N GLN A 273 -11.04 -37.63 -37.70
CA GLN A 273 -11.35 -36.55 -36.75
C GLN A 273 -12.57 -36.86 -35.90
N LEU A 274 -13.64 -37.35 -36.52
CA LEU A 274 -14.89 -37.71 -35.83
C LEU A 274 -14.62 -38.77 -34.75
N THR A 275 -13.81 -39.79 -35.04
CA THR A 275 -13.47 -40.87 -34.09
C THR A 275 -12.61 -40.45 -32.89
N LEU A 276 -12.07 -39.22 -32.86
CA LEU A 276 -11.36 -38.67 -31.70
C LEU A 276 -12.31 -38.00 -30.68
N LEU A 277 -13.57 -37.74 -31.06
CA LEU A 277 -14.54 -36.98 -30.27
C LEU A 277 -15.39 -37.89 -29.37
N ASN A 278 -15.85 -37.35 -28.24
CA ASN A 278 -16.77 -38.04 -27.33
C ASN A 278 -18.11 -38.36 -28.01
N GLN A 279 -18.55 -37.46 -28.89
CA GLN A 279 -19.74 -37.57 -29.74
C GLN A 279 -19.63 -36.56 -30.89
N GLY A 280 -20.31 -36.82 -32.01
CA GLY A 280 -20.42 -35.87 -33.12
C GLY A 280 -21.09 -36.45 -34.36
N GLU A 281 -21.29 -35.61 -35.37
CA GLU A 281 -21.72 -36.00 -36.71
C GLU A 281 -21.15 -35.08 -37.80
N PHE A 282 -21.05 -35.59 -39.03
CA PHE A 282 -20.81 -34.75 -40.20
C PHE A 282 -21.72 -35.12 -41.37
N SER A 283 -21.94 -34.15 -42.25
CA SER A 283 -22.61 -34.30 -43.54
C SER A 283 -21.80 -33.56 -44.59
N ILE A 284 -21.36 -34.28 -45.63
CA ILE A 284 -20.53 -33.74 -46.72
C ILE A 284 -21.19 -33.97 -48.08
N SER A 285 -21.26 -32.91 -48.89
CA SER A 285 -21.77 -32.91 -50.27
C SER A 285 -20.77 -32.19 -51.21
N GLU A 286 -21.23 -31.83 -52.42
CA GLU A 286 -20.48 -30.99 -53.37
C GLU A 286 -20.17 -29.60 -52.81
N ALA A 287 -21.21 -28.86 -52.38
CA ALA A 287 -21.07 -27.49 -51.92
C ALA A 287 -20.81 -27.35 -50.41
N GLU A 288 -21.27 -28.31 -49.59
CA GLU A 288 -21.44 -28.10 -48.15
C GLU A 288 -20.71 -29.14 -47.30
N LEU A 289 -20.09 -28.67 -46.21
CA LEU A 289 -19.66 -29.46 -45.06
C LEU A 289 -20.38 -28.95 -43.80
N ASN A 290 -21.23 -29.79 -43.22
CA ASN A 290 -21.68 -29.64 -41.84
C ASN A 290 -20.85 -30.58 -40.95
N PHE A 291 -20.35 -30.09 -39.83
CA PHE A 291 -19.66 -30.89 -38.81
C PHE A 291 -20.09 -30.41 -37.42
N THR A 292 -20.50 -31.32 -36.54
CA THR A 292 -20.80 -31.04 -35.13
C THR A 292 -20.01 -32.02 -34.24
N GLY A 293 -19.55 -31.57 -33.08
CA GLY A 293 -18.67 -32.39 -32.25
C GLY A 293 -18.51 -31.90 -30.83
N HIS A 294 -17.99 -32.76 -29.95
CA HIS A 294 -17.63 -32.38 -28.58
C HIS A 294 -16.43 -33.19 -28.06
N THR A 295 -15.50 -32.49 -27.43
CA THR A 295 -14.31 -33.03 -26.75
C THR A 295 -13.99 -32.18 -25.52
N ASP A 296 -13.56 -32.83 -24.45
CA ASP A 296 -13.00 -32.17 -23.27
C ASP A 296 -11.46 -32.09 -23.33
N ASN A 297 -10.84 -32.72 -24.34
CA ASN A 297 -9.41 -32.65 -24.60
C ASN A 297 -9.08 -31.54 -25.62
N PHE A 298 -8.23 -30.62 -25.20
CA PHE A 298 -7.69 -29.50 -25.99
C PHE A 298 -6.80 -29.92 -27.17
N GLU A 299 -5.98 -30.96 -27.03
CA GLU A 299 -5.12 -31.46 -28.11
C GLU A 299 -5.97 -32.00 -29.26
N VAL A 300 -7.03 -32.74 -28.93
CA VAL A 300 -8.04 -33.23 -29.88
C VAL A 300 -8.80 -32.06 -30.51
N TYR A 301 -9.18 -31.04 -29.74
CA TYR A 301 -9.85 -29.85 -30.27
C TYR A 301 -8.99 -29.14 -31.32
N ASP A 302 -7.72 -28.88 -31.03
CA ASP A 302 -6.79 -28.22 -31.96
C ASP A 302 -6.59 -29.07 -33.23
N GLN A 303 -6.33 -30.37 -33.06
CA GLN A 303 -6.12 -31.32 -34.16
C GLN A 303 -7.32 -31.37 -35.11
N VAL A 304 -8.53 -31.54 -34.56
CA VAL A 304 -9.77 -31.61 -35.35
C VAL A 304 -10.02 -30.27 -36.05
N ASN A 305 -9.87 -29.15 -35.34
CA ASN A 305 -10.11 -27.81 -35.90
C ASN A 305 -9.14 -27.48 -37.05
N VAL A 306 -7.85 -27.83 -36.95
CA VAL A 306 -6.87 -27.68 -38.05
C VAL A 306 -7.31 -28.47 -39.29
N VAL A 307 -7.73 -29.73 -39.12
CA VAL A 307 -8.13 -30.59 -40.26
C VAL A 307 -9.44 -30.11 -40.90
N LEU A 308 -10.43 -29.67 -40.11
CA LEU A 308 -11.69 -29.10 -40.63
C LEU A 308 -11.48 -27.78 -41.38
N ASN A 309 -10.54 -26.95 -40.93
CA ASN A 309 -10.18 -25.73 -41.66
C ASN A 309 -9.48 -26.03 -42.99
N ALA A 310 -8.65 -27.07 -43.04
CA ALA A 310 -7.93 -27.50 -44.24
C ALA A 310 -8.80 -28.17 -45.34
N ILE A 311 -10.08 -28.49 -45.06
CA ILE A 311 -11.02 -29.00 -46.07
C ILE A 311 -11.67 -27.84 -46.82
N SER A 312 -11.65 -27.87 -48.15
CA SER A 312 -12.23 -26.84 -49.02
C SER A 312 -13.65 -27.22 -49.44
N ARG A 313 -14.65 -26.40 -49.08
CA ARG A 313 -16.05 -26.44 -49.55
C ARG A 313 -16.61 -25.02 -49.58
N ASP A 314 -17.62 -24.77 -50.42
CA ASP A 314 -18.23 -23.45 -50.61
C ASP A 314 -18.98 -22.96 -49.35
N GLN A 315 -19.56 -23.89 -48.60
CA GLN A 315 -20.18 -23.63 -47.30
C GLN A 315 -19.63 -24.60 -46.25
N LYS A 316 -19.18 -24.06 -45.10
CA LYS A 316 -18.71 -24.84 -43.96
C LYS A 316 -19.40 -24.38 -42.68
N ASN A 317 -20.23 -25.24 -42.11
CA ASN A 317 -20.90 -25.03 -40.83
C ASN A 317 -20.22 -25.97 -39.82
N ILE A 318 -19.36 -25.42 -38.97
CA ILE A 318 -18.60 -26.19 -37.98
C ILE A 318 -19.07 -25.76 -36.58
N ASP A 319 -19.70 -26.70 -35.87
CA ASP A 319 -20.13 -26.55 -34.47
C ASP A 319 -19.24 -27.45 -33.59
N LEU A 320 -18.08 -26.91 -33.23
CA LEU A 320 -17.13 -27.53 -32.31
C LEU A 320 -16.86 -26.52 -31.18
N PRO A 321 -17.59 -26.58 -30.05
CA PRO A 321 -17.38 -25.69 -28.93
C PRO A 321 -16.05 -25.99 -28.23
N LEU A 322 -15.46 -24.96 -27.61
CA LEU A 322 -14.25 -25.11 -26.81
C LEU A 322 -14.45 -26.14 -25.67
N PRO A 323 -13.40 -26.90 -25.30
CA PRO A 323 -13.43 -27.76 -24.12
C PRO A 323 -13.84 -27.00 -22.85
N THR A 324 -14.57 -27.69 -21.96
CA THR A 324 -15.05 -27.12 -20.70
C THR A 324 -14.13 -27.53 -19.55
N VAL A 325 -13.60 -26.55 -18.80
CA VAL A 325 -12.69 -26.78 -17.68
C VAL A 325 -13.39 -26.60 -16.33
N ALA A 326 -13.09 -27.48 -15.37
CA ALA A 326 -13.64 -27.43 -14.02
C ALA A 326 -12.61 -27.99 -13.01
N PRO A 327 -12.10 -27.19 -12.05
CA PRO A 327 -12.34 -25.75 -11.89
C PRO A 327 -11.79 -24.94 -13.06
N PHE A 328 -12.45 -23.82 -13.37
CA PHE A 328 -11.88 -22.77 -14.21
C PHE A 328 -10.85 -21.98 -13.40
N THR A 329 -9.69 -21.72 -13.97
CA THR A 329 -8.55 -21.07 -13.30
C THR A 329 -8.01 -19.93 -14.14
N PHE A 330 -7.95 -18.72 -13.59
CA PHE A 330 -7.44 -17.51 -14.25
C PHE A 330 -6.61 -16.71 -13.24
N SER A 331 -5.35 -16.44 -13.54
CA SER A 331 -4.48 -15.67 -12.65
C SER A 331 -3.88 -14.46 -13.33
N LEU A 332 -3.92 -13.31 -12.65
CA LEU A 332 -3.13 -12.13 -13.00
C LEU A 332 -1.91 -12.05 -12.07
N ALA A 333 -0.73 -11.71 -12.59
CA ALA A 333 0.47 -11.49 -11.79
C ALA A 333 1.41 -10.48 -12.46
N GLY A 334 2.26 -9.79 -11.68
CA GLY A 334 3.31 -8.94 -12.23
C GLY A 334 3.72 -7.77 -11.34
N THR A 335 3.95 -6.63 -11.99
CA THR A 335 4.38 -5.35 -11.38
C THR A 335 3.27 -4.30 -11.49
N ALA A 336 3.56 -3.05 -11.18
CA ALA A 336 2.71 -1.90 -11.48
C ALA A 336 2.53 -1.71 -13.01
N ASP A 337 3.61 -1.88 -13.77
CA ASP A 337 3.69 -1.50 -15.19
C ASP A 337 3.50 -2.67 -16.17
N ALA A 338 3.71 -3.91 -15.73
CA ALA A 338 3.56 -5.11 -16.55
C ALA A 338 2.68 -6.16 -15.84
N VAL A 339 1.53 -6.47 -16.45
CA VAL A 339 0.59 -7.48 -15.95
C VAL A 339 0.50 -8.65 -16.94
N LYS A 340 0.78 -9.87 -16.46
CA LYS A 340 0.57 -11.12 -17.18
C LYS A 340 -0.70 -11.82 -16.74
N ALA A 341 -1.39 -12.45 -17.67
CA ALA A 341 -2.45 -13.41 -17.40
C ALA A 341 -2.00 -14.83 -17.76
N ASN A 342 -2.31 -15.79 -16.87
CA ASN A 342 -2.08 -17.22 -17.09
C ASN A 342 -3.38 -18.01 -16.88
N GLY A 343 -3.45 -19.20 -17.46
CA GLY A 343 -4.58 -20.11 -17.30
C GLY A 343 -5.64 -19.94 -18.38
N TYR A 344 -6.92 -19.92 -18.00
CA TYR A 344 -8.04 -19.96 -18.93
C TYR A 344 -8.77 -18.62 -19.03
N ILE A 345 -9.24 -18.29 -20.24
CA ILE A 345 -10.09 -17.12 -20.53
C ILE A 345 -11.37 -17.56 -21.25
N PRO A 346 -12.50 -16.82 -21.12
CA PRO A 346 -13.70 -17.09 -21.91
C PRO A 346 -13.47 -16.88 -23.42
N ALA A 347 -14.37 -17.43 -24.25
CA ALA A 347 -14.31 -17.31 -25.71
C ALA A 347 -14.46 -15.86 -26.21
N GLU A 348 -15.27 -15.06 -25.52
CA GLU A 348 -15.41 -13.62 -25.72
C GLU A 348 -14.81 -12.94 -24.48
N MET A 349 -13.71 -12.20 -24.65
CA MET A 349 -13.03 -11.47 -23.57
C MET A 349 -13.23 -9.95 -23.74
N PRO A 350 -13.45 -9.18 -22.66
CA PRO A 350 -13.63 -7.72 -22.76
C PRO A 350 -12.42 -7.01 -23.40
N GLU A 351 -12.73 -6.13 -24.36
CA GLU A 351 -11.75 -5.42 -25.22
C GLU A 351 -10.84 -4.45 -24.43
N ASP A 352 -11.29 -3.98 -23.26
CA ASP A 352 -10.58 -3.10 -22.34
C ASP A 352 -9.61 -3.83 -21.39
N LEU A 353 -9.81 -5.13 -21.19
CA LEU A 353 -8.87 -6.03 -20.50
C LEU A 353 -7.82 -6.57 -21.46
N SER A 354 -8.22 -7.00 -22.66
CA SER A 354 -7.32 -7.61 -23.65
C SER A 354 -6.26 -6.66 -24.24
N THR A 355 -6.37 -5.37 -23.97
CA THR A 355 -5.45 -4.32 -24.45
C THR A 355 -4.44 -3.84 -23.39
N LYS A 356 -4.52 -4.33 -22.15
CA LYS A 356 -3.69 -3.89 -21.01
C LYS A 356 -2.91 -5.01 -20.31
N ILE A 357 -3.17 -6.26 -20.70
CA ILE A 357 -2.69 -7.45 -20.01
C ILE A 357 -2.04 -8.35 -21.06
N ASP A 358 -0.85 -8.88 -20.77
CA ASP A 358 -0.22 -9.89 -21.61
C ASP A 358 -0.98 -11.22 -21.47
N LEU A 359 -1.71 -11.59 -22.53
CA LEU A 359 -2.51 -12.81 -22.61
C LEU A 359 -1.74 -14.01 -23.23
N SER A 360 -0.44 -13.88 -23.51
CA SER A 360 0.32 -14.88 -24.27
C SER A 360 0.43 -16.26 -23.59
N GLU A 361 0.24 -16.32 -22.27
CA GLU A 361 0.23 -17.55 -21.45
C GLU A 361 -1.19 -18.00 -21.07
N THR A 362 -2.22 -17.46 -21.72
CA THR A 362 -3.64 -17.86 -21.54
C THR A 362 -4.16 -18.80 -22.64
N ARG A 363 -5.28 -19.47 -22.37
CA ARG A 363 -6.00 -20.32 -23.33
C ARG A 363 -7.52 -20.14 -23.25
N ALA A 364 -8.16 -19.99 -24.40
CA ALA A 364 -9.63 -19.91 -24.47
C ALA A 364 -10.29 -21.24 -24.06
N ALA A 365 -11.28 -21.18 -23.16
CA ALA A 365 -11.99 -22.34 -22.63
C ALA A 365 -13.44 -22.00 -22.24
N ASN A 366 -14.30 -23.03 -22.20
CA ASN A 366 -15.61 -22.94 -21.57
C ASN A 366 -15.51 -23.27 -20.06
N GLY A 367 -16.49 -22.81 -19.27
CA GLY A 367 -16.54 -23.06 -17.81
C GLY A 367 -16.22 -21.84 -16.93
N ALA A 368 -15.99 -20.67 -17.52
CA ALA A 368 -15.87 -19.41 -16.78
C ALA A 368 -17.16 -19.10 -15.96
N PRO A 369 -17.06 -18.43 -14.79
CA PRO A 369 -18.23 -17.97 -14.05
C PRO A 369 -19.13 -17.04 -14.87
N GLU A 370 -20.46 -17.06 -14.62
CA GLU A 370 -21.44 -16.26 -15.37
C GLU A 370 -21.21 -14.73 -15.32
N ASN A 371 -20.43 -14.24 -14.35
CA ASN A 371 -20.05 -12.85 -14.19
C ASN A 371 -18.53 -12.62 -14.25
N PHE A 372 -17.78 -13.44 -14.99
CA PHE A 372 -16.31 -13.35 -15.10
C PHE A 372 -15.78 -11.93 -15.34
N ASP A 373 -16.47 -11.12 -16.14
CA ASP A 373 -16.13 -9.72 -16.42
C ASP A 373 -16.11 -8.85 -15.14
N GLU A 374 -17.08 -9.03 -14.23
CA GLU A 374 -17.08 -8.36 -12.91
C GLU A 374 -15.88 -8.80 -12.06
N ILE A 375 -15.49 -10.08 -12.15
CA ILE A 375 -14.38 -10.65 -11.39
C ILE A 375 -13.04 -10.15 -11.91
N ALA A 376 -12.82 -10.19 -13.22
CA ALA A 376 -11.60 -9.70 -13.86
C ALA A 376 -11.44 -8.18 -13.66
N ALA A 377 -12.54 -7.41 -13.70
CA ALA A 377 -12.54 -5.99 -13.33
C ALA A 377 -12.23 -5.78 -11.84
N TRP A 378 -12.80 -6.59 -10.92
CA TRP A 378 -12.49 -6.48 -9.49
C TRP A 378 -11.01 -6.80 -9.21
N MET A 379 -10.44 -7.81 -9.87
CA MET A 379 -9.02 -8.16 -9.80
C MET A 379 -8.15 -7.03 -10.37
N GLY A 380 -8.46 -6.52 -11.55
CA GLY A 380 -7.74 -5.39 -12.17
C GLY A 380 -7.75 -4.11 -11.35
N ASN A 381 -8.83 -3.82 -10.60
CA ASN A 381 -8.84 -2.70 -9.65
C ASN A 381 -8.03 -3.00 -8.37
N SER A 382 -7.99 -4.27 -7.92
CA SER A 382 -7.20 -4.68 -6.74
C SER A 382 -5.69 -4.49 -6.94
N GLN A 383 -5.21 -4.66 -8.19
CA GLN A 383 -3.82 -4.44 -8.61
C GLN A 383 -3.25 -3.07 -8.16
N ALA A 384 -4.07 -2.02 -8.21
CA ALA A 384 -3.65 -0.65 -7.88
C ALA A 384 -3.22 -0.47 -6.40
N HIS A 385 -3.61 -1.40 -5.52
CA HIS A 385 -3.32 -1.36 -4.08
C HIS A 385 -2.12 -2.23 -3.67
N LEU A 386 -1.49 -2.94 -4.61
CA LEU A 386 -0.42 -3.92 -4.36
C LEU A 386 0.96 -3.38 -4.76
N ALA A 387 1.99 -3.82 -4.04
CA ALA A 387 3.39 -3.65 -4.41
C ALA A 387 3.79 -4.73 -5.45
N ASP A 388 4.94 -4.54 -6.10
CA ASP A 388 5.41 -5.42 -7.18
C ASP A 388 5.65 -6.87 -6.72
N ASN A 389 5.51 -7.83 -7.66
CA ASN A 389 5.50 -9.28 -7.41
C ASN A 389 4.22 -9.77 -6.70
N TRP A 390 3.09 -9.13 -6.98
CA TRP A 390 1.77 -9.56 -6.56
C TRP A 390 1.19 -10.63 -7.51
N ALA A 391 0.25 -11.44 -7.01
CA ALA A 391 -0.60 -12.29 -7.85
C ALA A 391 -2.03 -12.40 -7.31
N LEU A 392 -2.99 -12.44 -8.24
CA LEU A 392 -4.44 -12.57 -8.02
C LEU A 392 -4.90 -13.83 -8.78
N GLU A 393 -5.33 -14.88 -8.08
CA GLU A 393 -5.76 -16.15 -8.70
C GLU A 393 -7.25 -16.40 -8.47
N LEU A 394 -8.04 -16.39 -9.55
CA LEU A 394 -9.39 -16.95 -9.56
C LEU A 394 -9.32 -18.46 -9.74
N GLN A 395 -9.80 -19.21 -8.75
CA GLN A 395 -10.00 -20.66 -8.80
C GLN A 395 -11.48 -20.99 -8.54
N GLY A 396 -12.23 -21.25 -9.62
CA GLY A 396 -13.68 -21.43 -9.58
C GLY A 396 -14.43 -20.16 -9.16
N ASN A 397 -14.72 -20.05 -7.85
CA ASN A 397 -15.44 -18.93 -7.23
C ASN A 397 -14.64 -18.25 -6.09
N ILE A 398 -13.37 -18.61 -5.91
CA ILE A 398 -12.47 -18.01 -4.91
C ILE A 398 -11.43 -17.18 -5.66
N VAL A 399 -11.22 -15.93 -5.24
CA VAL A 399 -10.08 -15.11 -5.68
C VAL A 399 -9.07 -15.02 -4.53
N ASN A 400 -7.93 -15.68 -4.70
CA ASN A 400 -6.79 -15.58 -3.80
C ASN A 400 -6.02 -14.29 -4.11
N VAL A 401 -5.72 -13.49 -3.09
CA VAL A 401 -4.83 -12.32 -3.18
C VAL A 401 -3.52 -12.64 -2.49
N THR A 402 -2.42 -12.42 -3.20
CA THR A 402 -1.05 -12.73 -2.74
C THR A 402 -0.09 -11.59 -3.06
N GLY A 403 0.91 -11.41 -2.20
CA GLY A 403 1.89 -10.32 -2.28
C GLY A 403 1.69 -9.28 -1.18
N GLN A 404 2.36 -8.14 -1.29
CA GLN A 404 2.35 -7.09 -0.28
C GLN A 404 1.49 -5.89 -0.71
N ALA A 405 0.80 -5.23 0.23
CA ALA A 405 0.11 -3.97 -0.06
C ALA A 405 1.09 -2.82 -0.29
N LYS A 406 0.76 -1.89 -1.20
CA LYS A 406 1.64 -0.80 -1.64
C LYS A 406 1.91 0.26 -0.57
N THR A 407 0.91 0.55 0.26
CA THR A 407 1.00 1.44 1.44
C THR A 407 0.04 0.94 2.53
N PRO A 408 0.16 1.40 3.78
CA PRO A 408 -0.79 1.08 4.85
C PRO A 408 -2.23 1.53 4.56
N GLU A 409 -2.41 2.63 3.81
CA GLU A 409 -3.71 3.07 3.29
C GLU A 409 -4.22 2.10 2.22
N ALA A 410 -3.36 1.72 1.27
CA ALA A 410 -3.73 0.79 0.20
C ALA A 410 -4.17 -0.58 0.74
N TYR A 411 -3.58 -1.07 1.83
CA TYR A 411 -4.04 -2.26 2.55
C TYR A 411 -5.48 -2.10 3.07
N MET A 412 -5.81 -0.93 3.63
CA MET A 412 -7.16 -0.64 4.14
C MET A 412 -8.19 -0.46 3.01
N ASP A 413 -7.81 0.16 1.90
CA ASP A 413 -8.65 0.27 0.70
C ASP A 413 -8.92 -1.12 0.08
N LEU A 414 -7.89 -1.97 0.00
CA LEU A 414 -8.02 -3.34 -0.51
C LEU A 414 -8.91 -4.21 0.40
N LEU A 415 -8.85 -4.03 1.72
CA LEU A 415 -9.82 -4.63 2.66
C LEU A 415 -11.25 -4.12 2.41
N ALA A 416 -11.44 -2.83 2.13
CA ALA A 416 -12.75 -2.24 1.85
C ALA A 416 -13.34 -2.66 0.49
N HIS A 417 -12.46 -2.95 -0.49
CA HIS A 417 -12.79 -3.49 -1.80
C HIS A 417 -13.10 -5.00 -1.75
N ALA A 418 -12.36 -5.76 -0.95
CA ALA A 418 -12.63 -7.18 -0.67
C ALA A 418 -13.90 -7.41 0.17
N ALA A 419 -14.31 -6.41 0.98
CA ALA A 419 -15.61 -6.41 1.65
C ALA A 419 -16.81 -6.21 0.69
N GLN A 420 -16.55 -5.91 -0.59
CA GLN A 420 -17.54 -5.71 -1.66
C GLN A 420 -17.23 -6.62 -2.87
N PRO A 421 -17.25 -7.95 -2.69
CA PRO A 421 -16.88 -8.89 -3.76
C PRO A 421 -17.92 -8.94 -4.89
N PRO A 422 -17.52 -9.39 -6.10
CA PRO A 422 -18.44 -9.74 -7.18
C PRO A 422 -19.47 -10.78 -6.75
N ALA A 423 -20.63 -10.82 -7.42
CA ALA A 423 -21.71 -11.72 -7.04
C ALA A 423 -21.26 -13.19 -7.08
N GLY A 424 -21.44 -13.91 -5.97
CA GLY A 424 -21.10 -15.34 -5.87
C GLY A 424 -19.60 -15.65 -5.69
N VAL A 425 -18.74 -14.65 -5.50
CA VAL A 425 -17.30 -14.81 -5.30
C VAL A 425 -16.93 -14.69 -3.81
N THR A 426 -15.89 -15.41 -3.39
CA THR A 426 -15.20 -15.24 -2.10
C THR A 426 -13.80 -14.70 -2.35
N ILE A 427 -13.36 -13.68 -1.59
CA ILE A 427 -11.98 -13.19 -1.62
C ILE A 427 -11.22 -13.80 -0.46
N ASP A 428 -10.05 -14.37 -0.72
CA ASP A 428 -9.10 -14.82 0.30
C ASP A 428 -7.90 -13.86 0.34
N LEU A 429 -7.66 -13.27 1.51
CA LEU A 429 -6.55 -12.34 1.79
C LEU A 429 -5.53 -12.93 2.77
N SER A 430 -5.57 -14.25 3.03
CA SER A 430 -4.69 -14.91 4.01
C SER A 430 -3.20 -14.87 3.67
N ASN A 431 -2.86 -14.55 2.42
CA ASN A 431 -1.49 -14.41 1.90
C ASN A 431 -1.18 -12.96 1.45
N LEU A 432 -1.95 -11.97 1.94
CA LEU A 432 -1.70 -10.55 1.72
C LEU A 432 -0.88 -9.96 2.87
N ASP A 433 0.37 -9.61 2.59
CA ASP A 433 1.27 -8.99 3.55
C ASP A 433 0.98 -7.49 3.75
N LEU A 434 1.17 -7.03 5.00
CA LEU A 434 1.12 -5.61 5.34
C LEU A 434 2.25 -4.85 4.64
N ALA A 435 1.94 -3.65 4.14
CA ALA A 435 2.94 -2.71 3.65
C ALA A 435 3.99 -2.40 4.73
N VAL A 436 5.27 -2.30 4.36
CA VAL A 436 6.32 -1.80 5.28
C VAL A 436 6.16 -0.28 5.40
N ALA A 437 6.09 0.23 6.63
CA ALA A 437 6.07 1.67 6.88
C ALA A 437 7.48 2.18 7.17
N GLU A 438 8.08 2.87 6.22
CA GLU A 438 9.36 3.57 6.38
C GLU A 438 9.17 5.08 6.20
N PRO A 439 9.36 5.91 7.25
CA PRO A 439 9.70 5.57 8.63
C PRO A 439 8.54 4.98 9.45
N TYR A 440 8.85 4.09 10.39
CA TYR A 440 7.86 3.48 11.29
C TYR A 440 7.48 4.41 12.45
N ILE A 441 6.60 5.37 12.18
CA ILE A 441 6.14 6.37 13.15
C ILE A 441 4.90 5.88 13.92
N TRP A 442 4.90 6.04 15.24
CA TRP A 442 3.72 5.90 16.10
C TRP A 442 3.67 7.03 17.13
N THR A 443 2.47 7.51 17.47
CA THR A 443 2.27 8.58 18.43
C THR A 443 1.04 8.35 19.31
N LEU A 444 1.12 8.78 20.56
CA LEU A 444 0.04 8.79 21.54
C LEU A 444 0.10 10.08 22.35
N ASP A 445 -0.81 11.03 22.09
CA ASP A 445 -0.96 12.28 22.84
C ASP A 445 -2.08 12.14 23.88
N LYS A 446 -1.89 12.78 25.04
CA LYS A 446 -2.92 13.07 26.03
C LYS A 446 -2.88 14.54 26.40
N SER A 447 -3.78 15.32 25.82
CA SER A 447 -4.05 16.70 26.22
C SER A 447 -4.37 16.82 27.73
N GLY A 448 -4.07 17.98 28.33
CA GLY A 448 -4.47 18.33 29.71
C GLY A 448 -5.98 18.43 29.97
N SER A 449 -6.82 18.03 29.00
CA SER A 449 -8.26 17.81 29.16
C SER A 449 -8.64 16.34 29.39
N GLY A 450 -7.67 15.42 29.36
CA GLY A 450 -7.89 13.97 29.47
C GLY A 450 -8.30 13.28 28.17
N LYS A 451 -8.49 14.02 27.06
CA LYS A 451 -8.62 13.42 25.72
C LYS A 451 -7.28 12.83 25.29
N VAL A 452 -7.34 11.63 24.73
CA VAL A 452 -6.22 10.90 24.14
C VAL A 452 -6.40 10.83 22.62
N GLN A 453 -5.32 11.00 21.85
CA GLN A 453 -5.28 10.76 20.41
C GLN A 453 -4.14 9.78 20.08
N MET A 454 -4.36 8.84 19.16
CA MET A 454 -3.38 7.84 18.74
C MET A 454 -3.29 7.81 17.21
N ALA A 455 -2.07 7.92 16.66
CA ALA A 455 -1.85 8.05 15.22
C ALA A 455 -0.52 7.41 14.78
N GLY A 456 -0.38 7.13 13.48
CA GLY A 456 0.76 6.40 12.91
C GLY A 456 0.45 4.92 12.70
N TYR A 457 1.43 4.04 12.91
CA TYR A 457 1.34 2.64 12.53
C TYR A 457 1.33 1.68 13.73
N LEU A 458 0.68 0.53 13.56
CA LEU A 458 0.72 -0.60 14.48
C LEU A 458 0.96 -1.91 13.68
N PRO A 459 1.72 -2.87 14.21
CA PRO A 459 2.00 -4.14 13.52
C PRO A 459 0.75 -5.01 13.34
N ASP A 460 -0.18 -4.96 14.30
CA ASP A 460 -1.36 -5.82 14.30
C ASP A 460 -2.54 -5.22 15.11
N SER A 461 -3.71 -5.85 14.97
CA SER A 461 -4.95 -5.43 15.64
C SER A 461 -5.11 -5.91 17.10
N GLN A 462 -4.27 -6.85 17.55
CA GLN A 462 -4.24 -7.35 18.92
C GLN A 462 -3.48 -6.38 19.83
N LEU A 463 -2.33 -5.84 19.39
CA LEU A 463 -1.61 -4.77 20.09
C LEU A 463 -2.49 -3.51 20.23
N ARG A 464 -3.24 -3.14 19.17
CA ARG A 464 -4.22 -2.03 19.24
C ARG A 464 -5.25 -2.25 20.38
N GLN A 465 -5.77 -3.47 20.49
CA GLN A 465 -6.68 -3.84 21.58
C GLN A 465 -5.99 -3.85 22.96
N THR A 466 -4.72 -4.25 23.03
CA THR A 466 -3.91 -4.19 24.27
C THR A 466 -3.70 -2.75 24.73
N ILE A 467 -3.39 -1.82 23.82
CA ILE A 467 -3.25 -0.39 24.12
C ILE A 467 -4.60 0.19 24.57
N TYR A 468 -5.71 -0.10 23.88
CA TYR A 468 -7.05 0.31 24.30
C TYR A 468 -7.42 -0.22 25.70
N ALA A 469 -7.02 -1.45 26.05
CA ALA A 469 -7.30 -2.04 27.36
C ALA A 469 -6.49 -1.42 28.53
N VAL A 470 -5.49 -0.59 28.21
CA VAL A 470 -4.65 0.15 29.16
C VAL A 470 -5.12 1.61 29.36
N LEU A 471 -5.91 2.15 28.43
CA LEU A 471 -6.38 3.53 28.45
C LEU A 471 -7.77 3.64 29.10
N ASP A 472 -7.87 4.37 30.22
CA ASP A 472 -9.13 4.61 30.94
C ASP A 472 -10.10 5.54 30.18
N THR A 473 -9.63 6.21 29.12
CA THR A 473 -10.43 7.08 28.25
C THR A 473 -10.41 6.58 26.81
N LYS A 474 -11.53 6.74 26.10
CA LYS A 474 -11.60 6.38 24.68
C LYS A 474 -10.69 7.29 23.87
N ALA A 475 -9.65 6.71 23.27
CA ALA A 475 -8.79 7.39 22.32
C ALA A 475 -9.53 7.75 21.02
N ASP A 476 -9.11 8.86 20.43
CA ASP A 476 -9.35 9.24 19.04
C ASP A 476 -8.25 8.59 18.20
N ASP A 477 -8.55 7.45 17.56
CA ASP A 477 -7.56 6.58 16.92
C ASP A 477 -7.63 6.69 15.40
N THR A 478 -6.51 7.10 14.80
CA THR A 478 -6.29 7.16 13.35
C THR A 478 -5.18 6.21 12.88
N THR A 479 -4.74 5.26 13.71
CA THR A 479 -3.65 4.34 13.35
C THR A 479 -4.03 3.38 12.22
N LEU A 480 -3.06 3.12 11.34
CA LEU A 480 -3.13 2.11 10.28
C LEU A 480 -2.36 0.85 10.69
N LEU A 481 -2.49 -0.24 9.92
CA LEU A 481 -1.70 -1.45 10.12
C LEU A 481 -0.53 -1.48 9.12
N ALA A 482 0.69 -1.72 9.61
CA ALA A 482 1.90 -1.77 8.78
C ALA A 482 3.00 -2.63 9.40
N ALA A 483 3.78 -3.28 8.54
CA ALA A 483 5.02 -3.97 8.87
C ALA A 483 6.18 -2.95 9.06
N GLY A 484 7.32 -3.42 9.59
CA GLY A 484 8.48 -2.57 9.92
C GLY A 484 8.58 -2.13 11.38
N ALA A 485 7.67 -2.62 12.25
CA ALA A 485 7.77 -2.39 13.69
C ALA A 485 9.04 -3.06 14.28
N PRO A 486 9.82 -2.38 15.14
CA PRO A 486 10.91 -3.00 15.89
C PRO A 486 10.46 -4.16 16.80
N GLU A 487 11.36 -5.10 17.09
CA GLU A 487 11.06 -6.33 17.86
C GLU A 487 10.42 -6.04 19.23
N ASP A 488 10.93 -5.05 19.98
CA ASP A 488 10.41 -4.63 21.28
C ASP A 488 9.17 -3.68 21.21
N PHE A 489 8.74 -3.28 20.00
CA PHE A 489 7.76 -2.19 19.82
C PHE A 489 6.44 -2.44 20.59
N GLY A 490 5.92 -3.67 20.58
CA GLY A 490 4.66 -3.99 21.26
C GLY A 490 4.73 -3.83 22.78
N VAL A 491 5.89 -4.13 23.38
CA VAL A 491 6.12 -3.94 24.83
C VAL A 491 6.23 -2.45 25.14
N MET A 492 7.01 -1.72 24.35
CA MET A 492 7.29 -0.30 24.56
C MET A 492 6.07 0.59 24.29
N ALA A 493 5.28 0.33 23.25
CA ALA A 493 4.01 1.02 22.99
C ALA A 493 2.99 0.79 24.12
N THR A 494 2.95 -0.43 24.68
CA THR A 494 2.11 -0.75 25.85
C THR A 494 2.61 -0.02 27.12
N LEU A 495 3.92 0.11 27.30
CA LEU A 495 4.53 0.84 28.43
C LEU A 495 4.33 2.36 28.32
N ALA A 496 4.42 2.91 27.10
CA ALA A 496 4.01 4.27 26.78
C ALA A 496 2.53 4.51 27.09
N ALA A 497 1.64 3.61 26.67
CA ALA A 497 0.21 3.71 26.98
C ALA A 497 -0.07 3.68 28.49
N LYS A 498 0.59 2.80 29.26
CA LYS A 498 0.51 2.78 30.75
C LYS A 498 0.96 4.11 31.34
N THR A 499 2.07 4.65 30.85
CA THR A 499 2.67 5.92 31.31
C THR A 499 1.76 7.12 31.02
N ILE A 500 1.25 7.22 29.79
CA ILE A 500 0.31 8.25 29.35
C ILE A 500 -1.02 8.14 30.11
N ASN A 501 -1.49 6.93 30.44
CA ASN A 501 -2.72 6.77 31.21
C ASN A 501 -2.60 7.36 32.64
N ILE A 502 -1.45 7.20 33.30
CA ILE A 502 -1.18 7.75 34.65
C ILE A 502 -0.89 9.27 34.62
N ALA A 503 -0.27 9.78 33.57
CA ALA A 503 0.07 11.21 33.44
C ALA A 503 -1.16 12.14 33.40
N ASP A 504 -1.04 13.38 33.87
CA ASP A 504 -2.09 14.40 33.71
C ASP A 504 -2.20 14.87 32.25
N SER A 505 -1.06 14.97 31.57
CA SER A 505 -0.93 15.21 30.13
C SER A 505 0.44 14.79 29.61
N GLY A 506 0.60 14.58 28.31
CA GLY A 506 1.90 14.33 27.68
C GLY A 506 1.80 13.63 26.34
N GLN A 507 2.94 13.34 25.73
CA GLN A 507 3.03 12.68 24.43
C GLN A 507 4.09 11.58 24.46
N ALA A 508 3.77 10.44 23.87
CA ALA A 508 4.74 9.42 23.49
C ALA A 508 4.88 9.37 21.95
N ILE A 509 6.11 9.26 21.48
CA ILE A 509 6.49 9.21 20.07
C ILE A 509 7.47 8.03 19.89
N HIS A 510 7.28 7.28 18.81
CA HIS A 510 8.29 6.43 18.20
C HIS A 510 8.55 6.94 16.78
N ASP A 511 9.81 7.18 16.42
CA ASP A 511 10.25 7.51 15.06
C ASP A 511 11.66 6.95 14.77
N GLN A 512 12.35 7.43 13.72
CA GLN A 512 13.71 6.98 13.36
C GLN A 512 14.78 7.23 14.44
N LEU A 513 14.52 8.11 15.41
CA LEU A 513 15.40 8.38 16.56
C LEU A 513 15.09 7.47 17.75
N GLY A 514 14.06 6.62 17.66
CA GLY A 514 13.60 5.72 18.71
C GLY A 514 12.42 6.28 19.52
N TRP A 515 12.38 5.95 20.81
CA TRP A 515 11.30 6.36 21.72
C TRP A 515 11.60 7.69 22.41
N THR A 516 10.61 8.59 22.41
CA THR A 516 10.59 9.80 23.25
C THR A 516 9.24 9.89 23.97
N THR A 517 9.24 10.09 25.30
CA THR A 517 8.00 10.16 26.10
C THR A 517 8.06 11.33 27.08
N ASP A 518 7.49 12.47 26.68
CA ASP A 518 7.43 13.69 27.48
C ASP A 518 6.07 13.77 28.19
N VAL A 519 6.07 13.52 29.51
CA VAL A 519 4.85 13.50 30.33
C VAL A 519 4.89 14.48 31.50
N THR A 520 3.70 14.94 31.88
CA THR A 520 3.47 15.87 32.98
C THR A 520 2.62 15.22 34.06
N ALA A 521 3.10 15.25 35.30
CA ALA A 521 2.36 14.85 36.49
C ALA A 521 2.07 16.06 37.39
N ARG A 522 0.86 16.14 37.96
CA ARG A 522 0.44 17.23 38.87
C ARG A 522 0.95 17.05 40.30
N ASP A 523 1.26 15.82 40.70
CA ASP A 523 1.72 15.47 42.04
C ASP A 523 2.85 14.43 42.02
N LEU A 524 3.35 14.08 43.20
CA LEU A 524 4.38 13.05 43.36
C LEU A 524 3.83 11.63 43.23
N TYR A 525 2.53 11.42 43.48
CA TYR A 525 1.89 10.10 43.37
C TYR A 525 1.89 9.62 41.91
N ASN A 526 1.35 10.41 40.98
CA ASN A 526 1.38 10.10 39.54
C ASN A 526 2.83 9.94 39.03
N LYS A 527 3.74 10.82 39.45
CA LYS A 527 5.18 10.72 39.09
C LYS A 527 5.84 9.43 39.59
N ASN A 528 5.59 9.05 40.84
CA ASN A 528 6.14 7.82 41.42
C ASN A 528 5.52 6.56 40.80
N ASN A 529 4.22 6.58 40.49
CA ASN A 529 3.52 5.46 39.84
C ASN A 529 4.04 5.23 38.41
N ILE A 530 4.28 6.30 37.64
CA ILE A 530 4.96 6.23 36.34
C ILE A 530 6.32 5.54 36.48
N LEU A 531 7.16 5.99 37.42
CA LEU A 531 8.50 5.41 37.63
C LEU A 531 8.45 3.96 38.16
N GLN A 532 7.39 3.56 38.86
CA GLN A 532 7.18 2.17 39.30
C GLN A 532 6.83 1.21 38.15
N LEU A 533 6.29 1.67 37.02
CA LEU A 533 6.04 0.80 35.86
C LEU A 533 7.34 0.12 35.40
N PHE A 534 8.37 0.93 35.16
CA PHE A 534 9.72 0.51 34.75
C PHE A 534 10.38 -0.43 35.78
N SER A 535 10.10 -0.20 37.08
CA SER A 535 10.60 -1.06 38.16
C SER A 535 9.98 -2.48 38.17
N ASN A 536 8.85 -2.70 37.48
CA ASN A 536 8.15 -3.99 37.43
C ASN A 536 8.40 -4.78 36.13
N GLU A 537 8.83 -4.11 35.05
CA GLU A 537 8.97 -4.68 33.70
C GLU A 537 10.44 -5.00 33.33
N GLU A 538 11.40 -4.77 34.25
CA GLU A 538 12.86 -4.83 34.05
C GLU A 538 13.44 -3.86 32.98
N ILE A 539 12.61 -2.98 32.40
CA ILE A 539 12.96 -1.97 31.40
C ILE A 539 13.41 -0.65 32.07
N GLN A 540 14.45 -0.01 31.56
CA GLN A 540 14.93 1.29 32.06
C GLN A 540 14.12 2.47 31.46
N PRO A 541 13.78 3.53 32.23
CA PRO A 541 13.07 4.71 31.73
C PRO A 541 13.71 5.37 30.51
N GLU A 542 15.03 5.33 30.43
CA GLU A 542 15.85 5.85 29.33
C GLU A 542 15.54 5.15 27.99
N GLN A 543 15.13 3.88 28.00
CA GLN A 543 14.77 3.14 26.77
C GLN A 543 13.48 3.65 26.12
N LEU A 544 12.61 4.33 26.88
CA LEU A 544 11.39 4.96 26.40
C LEU A 544 11.55 6.47 26.17
N GLY A 545 12.77 7.00 26.34
CA GLY A 545 13.06 8.43 26.31
C GLY A 545 12.23 9.23 27.33
N LEU A 546 11.99 8.66 28.52
CA LEU A 546 11.03 9.21 29.47
C LEU A 546 11.52 10.49 30.15
N GLN A 547 10.74 11.57 30.03
CA GLN A 547 10.86 12.76 30.87
C GLN A 547 9.55 13.01 31.64
N VAL A 548 9.66 13.20 32.97
CA VAL A 548 8.49 13.46 33.83
C VAL A 548 8.57 14.86 34.44
N ALA A 549 8.01 15.83 33.71
CA ALA A 549 7.77 17.18 34.20
C ALA A 549 6.76 17.16 35.36
N GLN A 550 6.97 18.02 36.36
CA GLN A 550 6.04 18.15 37.47
C GLN A 550 5.36 19.52 37.41
N LEU A 551 4.04 19.54 37.23
CA LEU A 551 3.23 20.75 37.36
C LEU A 551 3.30 21.22 38.81
N PRO A 552 3.80 22.44 39.09
CA PRO A 552 4.01 22.88 40.46
C PRO A 552 2.66 23.27 41.11
N PRO A 553 2.36 22.87 42.36
CA PRO A 553 1.00 22.93 42.93
C PRO A 553 0.33 24.31 42.85
N PRO A 554 -1.01 24.41 42.88
CA PRO A 554 -1.72 25.69 42.78
C PRO A 554 -1.21 26.68 43.84
N LEU A 555 -1.07 27.95 43.46
CA LEU A 555 -0.73 29.03 44.38
C LEU A 555 -2.01 29.53 45.04
N GLN A 556 -2.09 29.44 46.36
CA GLN A 556 -3.23 29.89 47.16
C GLN A 556 -2.87 31.15 47.94
N ASP A 557 -3.59 32.24 47.70
CA ASP A 557 -3.45 33.52 48.38
C ASP A 557 -4.86 34.11 48.67
N PRO A 558 -5.24 34.35 49.94
CA PRO A 558 -4.49 34.07 51.16
C PRO A 558 -4.39 32.56 51.44
N TYR A 559 -3.19 32.10 51.80
CA TYR A 559 -2.95 30.73 52.26
C TYR A 559 -3.70 30.46 53.56
N ARG A 560 -4.27 29.26 53.72
CA ARG A 560 -5.16 28.94 54.86
C ARG A 560 -4.86 27.56 55.41
N PHE A 561 -4.84 27.45 56.73
CA PHE A 561 -4.69 26.20 57.46
C PHE A 561 -5.34 26.33 58.84
N ALA A 562 -5.99 25.29 59.34
CA ALA A 562 -6.55 25.29 60.69
C ALA A 562 -6.44 23.92 61.36
N VAL A 563 -6.30 23.92 62.68
CA VAL A 563 -6.35 22.73 63.54
C VAL A 563 -7.32 23.02 64.68
N THR A 564 -8.41 22.26 64.78
CA THR A 564 -9.40 22.40 65.86
C THR A 564 -9.28 21.23 66.83
N LYS A 565 -9.24 21.49 68.14
CA LYS A 565 -9.21 20.47 69.21
C LYS A 565 -10.44 20.59 70.12
N THR A 566 -11.21 19.51 70.20
CA THR A 566 -12.40 19.38 71.05
C THR A 566 -12.07 18.84 72.44
N ALA A 567 -13.00 18.99 73.40
CA ALA A 567 -12.79 18.67 74.82
C ALA A 567 -12.63 17.16 75.12
N ASP A 568 -13.02 16.30 74.18
CA ASP A 568 -12.75 14.86 74.20
C ASP A 568 -11.36 14.50 73.67
N GLY A 569 -10.60 15.49 73.19
CA GLY A 569 -9.23 15.35 72.69
C GLY A 569 -9.09 15.07 71.19
N ALA A 570 -10.20 14.94 70.46
CA ALA A 570 -10.17 14.76 69.00
C ALA A 570 -9.66 16.03 68.28
N ARG A 571 -9.15 15.85 67.05
CA ARG A 571 -8.59 16.93 66.21
C ARG A 571 -9.11 16.86 64.77
N SER A 572 -9.51 18.00 64.21
CA SER A 572 -9.69 18.21 62.77
C SER A 572 -8.58 19.10 62.21
N PHE A 573 -8.20 18.86 60.95
CA PHE A 573 -7.25 19.66 60.19
C PHE A 573 -7.92 20.10 58.87
N GLU A 574 -7.93 21.39 58.58
CA GLU A 574 -8.70 22.01 57.49
C GLU A 574 -7.82 22.98 56.67
N GLY A 575 -7.93 23.01 55.35
CA GLY A 575 -7.25 23.98 54.46
C GLY A 575 -6.12 23.40 53.62
N PHE A 576 -4.96 24.06 53.59
CA PHE A 576 -3.85 23.76 52.68
C PHE A 576 -2.56 23.35 53.38
N VAL A 577 -1.78 22.46 52.75
CA VAL A 577 -0.41 22.08 53.16
C VAL A 577 0.58 22.18 51.99
N PRO A 578 1.88 22.49 52.24
CA PRO A 578 2.86 22.72 51.20
C PRO A 578 3.42 21.44 50.57
N SER A 579 3.24 20.29 51.23
CA SER A 579 3.82 19.01 50.82
C SER A 579 2.94 17.82 51.20
N GLU A 580 3.02 16.75 50.40
CA GLU A 580 2.40 15.46 50.69
C GLU A 580 2.98 14.82 51.96
N ALA A 581 4.30 15.00 52.19
CA ALA A 581 4.97 14.56 53.40
C ALA A 581 4.35 15.17 54.67
N MET A 582 3.92 16.45 54.63
CA MET A 582 3.20 17.07 55.72
C MET A 582 1.79 16.51 55.89
N LEU A 583 1.08 16.21 54.80
CA LEU A 583 -0.24 15.56 54.85
C LEU A 583 -0.15 14.19 55.53
N ILE A 584 0.84 13.37 55.15
CA ILE A 584 1.14 12.07 55.79
C ILE A 584 1.46 12.24 57.28
N ASN A 585 2.32 13.20 57.64
CA ASN A 585 2.69 13.47 59.03
C ASN A 585 1.49 13.89 59.91
N LEU A 586 0.42 14.45 59.34
CA LEU A 586 -0.79 14.85 60.06
C LEU A 586 -1.86 13.74 60.12
N ALA A 587 -1.82 12.74 59.23
CA ALA A 587 -2.85 11.70 59.12
C ALA A 587 -3.01 10.85 60.40
N ASP A 588 -1.92 10.57 61.11
CA ASP A 588 -1.93 9.85 62.40
C ASP A 588 -2.43 10.72 63.58
N GLN A 589 -2.73 12.01 63.35
CA GLN A 589 -3.02 12.99 64.42
C GLN A 589 -4.49 13.43 64.51
N GLY A 590 -5.32 13.14 63.51
CA GLY A 590 -6.74 13.54 63.47
C GLY A 590 -7.40 13.35 62.11
N THR A 591 -8.60 13.90 61.93
CA THR A 591 -9.31 13.85 60.64
C THR A 591 -8.83 14.97 59.71
N LEU A 592 -8.49 14.64 58.46
CA LEU A 592 -7.96 15.59 57.48
C LEU A 592 -9.00 16.00 56.44
N GLU A 593 -9.17 17.31 56.27
CA GLU A 593 -9.82 17.99 55.12
C GLU A 593 -8.80 18.97 54.53
N LEU A 594 -7.70 18.41 53.98
CA LEU A 594 -6.52 19.15 53.51
C LEU A 594 -6.23 18.94 52.01
N GLU A 595 -5.86 20.01 51.32
CA GLU A 595 -5.37 20.01 49.93
C GLU A 595 -3.89 20.44 49.84
N ILE A 596 -3.17 20.02 48.79
CA ILE A 596 -1.76 20.41 48.58
C ILE A 596 -1.67 21.67 47.72
N ALA A 597 -1.06 22.73 48.27
CA ALA A 597 -0.92 24.03 47.58
C ALA A 597 0.36 24.78 47.98
N ARG A 598 0.87 25.61 47.06
CA ARG A 598 1.93 26.60 47.33
C ARG A 598 1.34 27.90 47.86
N GLY A 599 2.16 28.71 48.53
CA GLY A 599 1.77 29.96 49.20
C GLY A 599 1.95 29.95 50.71
N ALA A 600 2.34 28.80 51.29
CA ALA A 600 2.67 28.68 52.71
C ALA A 600 3.77 29.69 53.11
N PRO A 601 3.64 30.37 54.27
CA PRO A 601 4.67 31.29 54.74
C PRO A 601 5.96 30.56 55.11
N SER A 602 7.09 31.28 55.09
CA SER A 602 8.33 30.79 55.68
C SER A 602 8.10 30.38 57.14
N GLN A 603 8.65 29.23 57.55
CA GLN A 603 8.45 28.58 58.87
C GLN A 603 7.07 27.92 59.10
N PHE A 604 6.23 27.72 58.07
CA PHE A 604 4.93 27.05 58.20
C PHE A 604 4.98 25.72 58.97
N GLU A 605 5.84 24.78 58.58
CA GLU A 605 5.92 23.44 59.22
C GLU A 605 6.35 23.53 60.70
N GLU A 606 7.27 24.44 61.01
CA GLU A 606 7.79 24.71 62.35
C GLU A 606 6.71 25.32 63.26
N PHE A 607 5.94 26.29 62.74
CA PHE A 607 4.80 26.90 63.43
C PHE A 607 3.61 25.94 63.60
N VAL A 608 3.32 25.07 62.63
CA VAL A 608 2.29 24.02 62.81
C VAL A 608 2.71 23.05 63.90
N ALA A 609 3.95 22.53 63.88
CA ALA A 609 4.43 21.60 64.90
C ALA A 609 4.38 22.21 66.31
N LEU A 610 4.81 23.47 66.45
CA LEU A 610 4.85 24.21 67.71
C LEU A 610 3.45 24.60 68.20
N GLY A 611 2.59 25.14 67.34
CA GLY A 611 1.20 25.46 67.69
C GLY A 611 0.39 24.21 68.06
N ASN A 612 0.62 23.09 67.39
CA ASN A 612 0.04 21.78 67.71
C ASN A 612 0.57 21.21 69.05
N SER A 613 1.79 21.59 69.46
CA SER A 613 2.32 21.31 70.81
C SER A 613 1.53 22.09 71.87
N VAL A 614 1.34 23.41 71.70
CA VAL A 614 0.59 24.24 72.65
C VAL A 614 -0.90 23.82 72.71
N LEU A 615 -1.54 23.53 71.57
CA LEU A 615 -2.88 22.92 71.50
C LEU A 615 -2.97 21.60 72.29
N SER A 616 -1.89 20.82 72.36
CA SER A 616 -1.89 19.56 73.11
C SER A 616 -2.05 19.79 74.62
N GLY A 617 -1.56 20.92 75.17
CA GLY A 617 -1.68 21.28 76.59
C GLY A 617 -2.99 21.96 76.99
N LEU A 618 -3.73 22.55 76.04
CA LEU A 618 -5.06 23.13 76.25
C LEU A 618 -6.15 22.05 76.42
N GLU A 619 -7.27 22.38 77.04
CA GLU A 619 -8.45 21.49 77.15
C GLU A 619 -9.27 21.53 75.86
N THR A 620 -9.58 22.74 75.39
CA THR A 620 -10.09 23.03 74.03
C THR A 620 -9.24 24.11 73.40
N GLY A 621 -9.15 24.13 72.07
CA GLY A 621 -8.50 25.22 71.36
C GLY A 621 -8.49 25.08 69.85
N LYS A 622 -8.10 26.15 69.16
CA LYS A 622 -7.97 26.18 67.70
C LYS A 622 -6.72 26.97 67.29
N LEU A 623 -5.95 26.40 66.37
CA LEU A 623 -4.87 27.08 65.66
C LEU A 623 -5.39 27.42 64.25
N GLN A 624 -5.14 28.63 63.76
CA GLN A 624 -5.59 29.08 62.44
C GLN A 624 -4.48 29.93 61.78
N LEU A 625 -4.33 29.78 60.46
CA LEU A 625 -3.56 30.64 59.56
C LEU A 625 -4.49 31.18 58.48
N ASN A 626 -4.38 32.48 58.18
CA ASN A 626 -5.03 33.11 57.04
C ASN A 626 -4.13 34.21 56.47
N GLY A 627 -3.51 33.94 55.31
CA GLY A 627 -2.42 34.72 54.75
C GLY A 627 -1.11 34.42 55.49
N ASP A 628 -0.54 35.45 56.09
CA ASP A 628 0.63 35.41 56.97
C ASP A 628 0.27 35.46 58.47
N LYS A 629 -1.00 35.71 58.79
CA LYS A 629 -1.50 35.90 60.16
C LYS A 629 -1.93 34.59 60.82
N TRP A 630 -1.31 34.28 61.95
CA TRP A 630 -1.64 33.16 62.82
C TRP A 630 -2.58 33.58 63.96
N THR A 631 -3.42 32.65 64.42
CA THR A 631 -4.30 32.81 65.58
C THR A 631 -4.33 31.51 66.38
N LEU A 632 -4.18 31.60 67.71
CA LEU A 632 -4.22 30.46 68.63
C LEU A 632 -5.12 30.79 69.83
N GLU A 633 -6.30 30.18 69.87
CA GLU A 633 -7.33 30.41 70.88
C GLU A 633 -7.60 29.14 71.70
N GLY A 634 -7.99 29.25 72.98
CA GLY A 634 -8.40 28.09 73.76
C GLY A 634 -8.55 28.28 75.27
N THR A 635 -8.84 27.18 75.96
CA THR A 635 -9.02 27.11 77.42
C THR A 635 -7.97 26.20 78.05
N ALA A 636 -7.32 26.68 79.11
CA ALA A 636 -6.38 25.91 79.92
C ALA A 636 -7.04 25.45 81.23
N GLU A 637 -6.81 24.18 81.57
CA GLU A 637 -7.32 23.45 82.74
C GLU A 637 -7.14 24.18 84.08
N SER A 638 -6.08 24.98 84.23
CA SER A 638 -5.81 25.77 85.43
C SER A 638 -5.01 27.05 85.12
N PHE A 639 -5.01 27.99 86.07
CA PHE A 639 -4.16 29.19 85.98
C PHE A 639 -2.68 28.85 85.85
N GLU A 640 -2.19 27.87 86.60
CA GLU A 640 -0.79 27.39 86.53
C GLU A 640 -0.46 26.80 85.16
N LYS A 641 -1.38 26.02 84.57
CA LYS A 641 -1.23 25.47 83.22
C LYS A 641 -1.29 26.55 82.13
N LYS A 642 -2.12 27.60 82.32
CA LYS A 642 -2.10 28.80 81.47
C LYS A 642 -0.74 29.50 81.52
N GLN A 643 -0.15 29.72 82.70
CA GLN A 643 1.17 30.34 82.80
C GLN A 643 2.23 29.51 82.09
N GLY A 644 2.26 28.18 82.30
CA GLY A 644 3.23 27.30 81.62
C GLY A 644 3.11 27.33 80.09
N LEU A 645 1.88 27.39 79.54
CA LEU A 645 1.66 27.51 78.10
C LEU A 645 2.07 28.89 77.57
N LEU A 646 1.82 29.97 78.32
CA LEU A 646 2.28 31.31 77.96
C LEU A 646 3.81 31.42 77.95
N THR A 647 4.51 30.80 78.92
CA THR A 647 5.97 30.69 78.89
C THR A 647 6.46 29.90 77.68
N GLN A 648 5.82 28.78 77.33
CA GLN A 648 6.17 28.01 76.12
C GLN A 648 5.98 28.84 74.83
N ILE A 649 4.94 29.68 74.77
CA ILE A 649 4.67 30.61 73.67
C ILE A 649 5.77 31.70 73.57
N GLU A 650 6.20 32.24 74.72
CA GLU A 650 7.20 33.30 74.80
C GLU A 650 8.62 32.79 74.49
N GLU A 651 9.03 31.67 75.09
CA GLU A 651 10.33 31.01 74.81
C GLU A 651 10.49 30.61 73.34
N ALA A 652 9.39 30.29 72.67
CA ALA A 652 9.37 29.88 71.26
C ALA A 652 8.98 31.01 70.29
N GLY A 653 8.89 32.26 70.74
CA GLY A 653 8.75 33.45 69.89
C GLY A 653 7.41 33.63 69.18
N LEU A 654 6.34 32.97 69.63
CA LEU A 654 5.00 33.04 69.01
C LEU A 654 4.21 34.31 69.37
N ASN A 655 4.89 35.37 69.82
CA ASN A 655 4.33 36.63 70.27
C ASN A 655 4.69 37.83 69.35
N SER A 656 5.00 37.55 68.08
CA SER A 656 5.28 38.55 67.04
C SER A 656 4.01 39.19 66.46
N GLU A 657 4.17 40.26 65.68
CA GLU A 657 3.05 41.07 65.14
C GLU A 657 2.01 40.26 64.33
N ASN A 658 2.43 39.14 63.74
CA ASN A 658 1.59 38.24 62.95
C ASN A 658 0.82 37.20 63.77
N TRP A 659 1.00 37.12 65.09
CA TRP A 659 0.29 36.18 65.96
C TRP A 659 -0.81 36.86 66.77
N THR A 660 -1.90 36.14 67.03
CA THR A 660 -2.97 36.57 67.94
C THR A 660 -3.32 35.40 68.85
N ILE A 661 -3.06 35.54 70.15
CA ILE A 661 -3.13 34.44 71.11
C ILE A 661 -4.10 34.79 72.24
N GLU A 662 -5.11 33.93 72.46
CA GLU A 662 -6.07 34.07 73.56
C GLU A 662 -6.25 32.74 74.31
N ILE A 663 -5.63 32.63 75.49
CA ILE A 663 -5.75 31.46 76.37
C ILE A 663 -6.49 31.86 77.65
N ASN A 664 -7.60 31.19 77.94
CA ASN A 664 -8.47 31.46 79.11
C ASN A 664 -8.28 30.42 80.23
N SER A 665 -8.54 30.78 81.49
CA SER A 665 -8.40 29.88 82.66
C SER A 665 -9.22 30.35 83.88
N PRO A 666 -9.45 29.48 84.89
CA PRO A 666 -10.01 29.87 86.19
C PRO A 666 -9.15 30.86 86.99
N ALA A 667 -9.75 31.50 88.01
CA ALA A 667 -9.14 32.53 88.85
C ALA A 667 -8.39 31.98 90.10
N GLN A 668 -7.53 32.81 90.71
CA GLN A 668 -6.62 32.43 91.81
C GLN A 668 -7.24 32.56 93.22
N THR A 669 -6.84 31.65 94.12
CA THR A 669 -7.20 31.64 95.54
C THR A 669 -6.05 32.15 96.41
N ILE A 670 -6.34 32.99 97.41
CA ILE A 670 -5.39 33.76 98.22
C ILE A 670 -5.57 33.46 99.72
N SER A 671 -4.47 33.33 100.46
CA SER A 671 -4.46 33.19 101.93
C SER A 671 -3.10 33.62 102.53
N PRO A 672 -3.05 34.33 103.68
CA PRO A 672 -4.19 34.87 104.44
C PRO A 672 -4.88 36.03 103.70
N TYR A 673 -6.17 36.24 103.97
CA TYR A 673 -6.94 37.31 103.34
C TYR A 673 -6.70 38.65 104.06
N LEU A 674 -6.40 39.70 103.30
CA LEU A 674 -5.97 41.01 103.81
C LEU A 674 -6.75 42.14 103.16
N PHE A 675 -7.18 43.13 103.95
CA PHE A 675 -7.85 44.33 103.46
C PHE A 675 -7.54 45.52 104.39
N SER A 676 -7.32 46.71 103.84
CA SER A 676 -7.10 47.94 104.60
C SER A 676 -7.68 49.14 103.87
N ALA A 677 -8.26 50.08 104.61
CA ALA A 677 -8.74 51.37 104.11
C ALA A 677 -8.34 52.50 105.07
N GLU A 678 -7.92 53.64 104.54
CA GLU A 678 -7.38 54.75 105.34
C GLU A 678 -7.95 56.10 104.87
N LYS A 679 -8.29 56.96 105.82
CA LYS A 679 -8.72 58.35 105.63
C LYS A 679 -7.64 59.28 106.20
N GLN A 680 -7.17 60.22 105.40
CA GLN A 680 -6.15 61.20 105.81
C GLN A 680 -6.77 62.54 106.23
N LEU A 681 -6.00 63.36 106.96
CA LEU A 681 -6.42 64.67 107.51
C LEU A 681 -6.84 65.71 106.45
N ASN A 682 -6.55 65.48 105.17
CA ASN A 682 -7.00 66.29 104.04
C ASN A 682 -8.35 65.82 103.46
N GLY A 683 -8.93 64.74 103.98
CA GLY A 683 -10.14 64.09 103.47
C GLY A 683 -9.92 62.97 102.46
N ASP A 684 -8.68 62.75 101.95
CA ASP A 684 -8.40 61.68 100.99
C ASP A 684 -8.64 60.30 101.63
N LEU A 685 -9.35 59.43 100.91
CA LEU A 685 -9.52 58.02 101.23
C LEU A 685 -8.70 57.15 100.26
N SER A 686 -8.11 56.07 100.78
CA SER A 686 -7.42 55.03 99.99
C SER A 686 -7.68 53.64 100.55
N ALA A 687 -7.46 52.60 99.72
CA ALA A 687 -7.57 51.21 100.16
C ALA A 687 -6.61 50.27 99.41
N SER A 688 -6.25 49.16 100.05
CA SER A 688 -5.33 48.14 99.51
C SER A 688 -5.58 46.76 100.12
N GLY A 689 -5.08 45.72 99.45
CA GLY A 689 -5.36 44.31 99.78
C GLY A 689 -6.25 43.65 98.72
N PHE A 690 -7.11 42.72 99.14
CA PHE A 690 -7.93 41.90 98.24
C PHE A 690 -9.43 42.18 98.38
N ALA A 691 -10.15 42.03 97.25
CA ALA A 691 -11.60 42.02 97.19
C ALA A 691 -12.10 40.75 96.46
N PRO A 692 -13.33 40.26 96.72
CA PRO A 692 -13.80 38.98 96.20
C PRO A 692 -14.05 38.97 94.69
N SER A 693 -14.36 40.12 94.09
CA SER A 693 -14.60 40.32 92.65
C SER A 693 -14.24 41.74 92.24
N GLN A 694 -14.06 41.98 90.93
CA GLN A 694 -13.81 43.33 90.40
C GLN A 694 -15.02 44.25 90.65
N GLU A 695 -16.23 43.73 90.48
CA GLU A 695 -17.50 44.43 90.70
C GLU A 695 -17.61 45.05 92.10
N ILE A 696 -17.04 44.41 93.13
CA ILE A 696 -16.98 44.96 94.50
C ILE A 696 -15.97 46.11 94.62
N ILE A 697 -14.83 46.04 93.91
CA ILE A 697 -13.83 47.12 93.87
C ILE A 697 -14.45 48.36 93.24
N ASP A 698 -15.14 48.18 92.12
CA ASP A 698 -15.76 49.24 91.34
C ASP A 698 -16.93 49.89 92.12
N GLN A 699 -17.78 49.07 92.76
CA GLN A 699 -18.86 49.55 93.63
C GLN A 699 -18.32 50.38 94.81
N TRP A 700 -17.30 49.89 95.53
CA TRP A 700 -16.72 50.66 96.64
C TRP A 700 -15.97 51.92 96.17
N ALA A 701 -15.37 51.91 94.98
CA ALA A 701 -14.81 53.13 94.38
C ALA A 701 -15.90 54.20 94.16
N GLN A 702 -17.10 53.79 93.76
CA GLN A 702 -18.25 54.68 93.60
C GLN A 702 -18.84 55.16 94.94
N ASP A 703 -18.99 54.27 95.93
CA ASP A 703 -19.62 54.59 97.23
C ASP A 703 -18.72 55.38 98.21
N PHE A 704 -17.38 55.29 98.06
CA PHE A 704 -16.41 55.88 98.99
C PHE A 704 -15.47 56.90 98.35
N GLY A 705 -15.44 57.04 97.01
CA GLY A 705 -14.66 58.07 96.30
C GLY A 705 -13.14 57.96 96.48
N TRP A 706 -12.66 56.78 96.86
CA TRP A 706 -11.29 56.52 97.30
C TRP A 706 -10.31 56.21 96.15
N ARG A 707 -9.01 56.28 96.41
CA ARG A 707 -7.99 55.68 95.54
C ARG A 707 -7.75 54.23 95.95
N ALA A 708 -8.40 53.28 95.27
CA ALA A 708 -8.24 51.85 95.52
C ALA A 708 -7.04 51.24 94.77
N GLN A 709 -6.25 50.46 95.48
CA GLN A 709 -5.24 49.52 94.97
C GLN A 709 -5.60 48.09 95.44
N LEU A 710 -6.87 47.73 95.26
CA LEU A 710 -7.39 46.40 95.58
C LEU A 710 -7.16 45.44 94.41
N GLN A 711 -6.91 44.17 94.71
CA GLN A 711 -6.79 43.09 93.72
C GLN A 711 -7.94 42.09 93.88
N VAL A 712 -8.35 41.46 92.77
CA VAL A 712 -9.33 40.36 92.81
C VAL A 712 -8.65 39.10 93.34
N GLY A 713 -9.23 38.47 94.37
CA GLY A 713 -8.74 37.21 94.90
C GLY A 713 -9.83 36.42 95.61
N ALA A 714 -9.97 35.13 95.27
CA ALA A 714 -10.86 34.23 95.98
C ALA A 714 -10.28 33.86 97.36
N GLY A 715 -11.11 33.75 98.40
CA GLY A 715 -10.67 33.43 99.77
C GLY A 715 -11.25 34.29 100.89
N ALA A 716 -12.07 35.30 100.55
CA ALA A 716 -12.84 36.04 101.55
C ALA A 716 -13.82 35.13 102.30
N SER A 717 -14.05 35.39 103.58
CA SER A 717 -15.11 34.73 104.34
C SER A 717 -16.48 35.37 104.08
N ASP A 718 -17.56 34.60 104.23
CA ASP A 718 -18.95 35.07 104.06
C ASP A 718 -19.29 36.35 104.87
N GLN A 719 -18.60 36.56 105.99
CA GLN A 719 -18.78 37.70 106.90
C GLN A 719 -17.91 38.92 106.55
N PHE A 720 -17.16 38.89 105.45
CA PHE A 720 -16.30 39.99 105.00
C PHE A 720 -17.11 41.24 104.65
N MET A 721 -18.10 41.12 103.76
CA MET A 721 -18.88 42.24 103.24
C MET A 721 -19.67 43.03 104.30
N PRO A 722 -20.46 42.41 105.22
CA PRO A 722 -21.20 43.18 106.22
C PRO A 722 -20.29 43.96 107.17
N ARG A 723 -19.14 43.40 107.55
CA ARG A 723 -18.16 44.06 108.43
C ARG A 723 -17.39 45.17 107.72
N ALA A 724 -17.01 44.95 106.46
CA ALA A 724 -16.38 45.99 105.64
C ALA A 724 -17.26 47.24 105.56
N ALA A 725 -18.56 47.08 105.29
CA ALA A 725 -19.50 48.20 105.21
C ALA A 725 -19.57 49.02 106.51
N VAL A 726 -19.84 48.37 107.64
CA VAL A 726 -19.95 49.01 108.96
C VAL A 726 -18.65 49.70 109.38
N GLY A 727 -17.50 49.05 109.16
CA GLY A 727 -16.19 49.63 109.45
C GLY A 727 -15.85 50.85 108.59
N LEU A 728 -16.25 50.85 107.30
CA LEU A 728 -16.01 51.97 106.39
C LEU A 728 -16.95 53.16 106.65
N GLU A 729 -18.17 52.91 107.14
CA GLU A 729 -19.09 53.96 107.58
C GLU A 729 -18.58 54.67 108.85
N ALA A 730 -18.07 53.90 109.82
CA ALA A 730 -17.38 54.46 110.99
C ALA A 730 -16.10 55.21 110.60
N LEU A 731 -15.32 54.72 109.63
CA LEU A 731 -14.13 55.42 109.11
C LEU A 731 -14.48 56.77 108.46
N LYS A 732 -15.63 56.89 107.77
CA LYS A 732 -16.08 58.15 107.16
C LYS A 732 -16.23 59.29 108.18
N LYS A 733 -16.57 58.98 109.44
CA LYS A 733 -16.80 59.95 110.54
C LYS A 733 -15.53 60.48 111.23
N LEU A 734 -14.40 59.80 111.11
CA LEU A 734 -13.12 60.26 111.68
C LEU A 734 -12.54 61.43 110.88
N ASP A 735 -11.80 62.36 111.51
CA ASP A 735 -10.97 63.36 110.80
C ASP A 735 -9.91 62.64 109.94
N ALA A 736 -9.27 61.64 110.53
CA ALA A 736 -8.33 60.72 109.90
C ALA A 736 -8.28 59.40 110.67
N GLY A 737 -8.01 58.29 109.99
CA GLY A 737 -7.90 56.98 110.62
C GLY A 737 -7.70 55.86 109.61
N ARG A 738 -7.55 54.62 110.09
CA ARG A 738 -7.44 53.40 109.30
C ARG A 738 -8.37 52.33 109.83
N LEU A 739 -9.11 51.72 108.91
CA LEU A 739 -9.79 50.44 109.06
C LEU A 739 -8.87 49.34 108.48
N SER A 740 -8.72 48.21 109.17
CA SER A 740 -8.01 47.05 108.60
C SER A 740 -8.58 45.71 109.05
N LEU A 741 -8.52 44.73 108.15
CA LEU A 741 -8.73 43.31 108.38
C LEU A 741 -7.41 42.56 108.16
N VAL A 742 -6.93 41.88 109.22
CA VAL A 742 -5.78 40.99 109.18
C VAL A 742 -6.13 39.73 109.97
N ASP A 743 -5.89 38.55 109.40
CA ASP A 743 -6.10 37.24 110.04
C ASP A 743 -7.49 37.09 110.72
N GLY A 744 -8.53 37.58 110.05
CA GLY A 744 -9.92 37.52 110.54
C GLY A 744 -10.31 38.54 111.62
N GLN A 745 -9.40 39.41 112.05
CA GLN A 745 -9.67 40.48 113.04
C GLN A 745 -9.81 41.85 112.38
N TRP A 746 -10.83 42.61 112.77
CA TRP A 746 -11.04 43.99 112.32
C TRP A 746 -10.57 45.00 113.37
N ALA A 747 -9.98 46.11 112.92
CA ALA A 747 -9.58 47.24 113.76
C ALA A 747 -9.87 48.58 113.07
N LEU A 748 -10.27 49.60 113.85
CA LEU A 748 -10.50 50.98 113.44
C LEU A 748 -9.75 51.94 114.37
N ILE A 749 -8.74 52.64 113.87
CA ILE A 749 -7.87 53.53 114.67
C ILE A 749 -7.86 54.92 114.04
N GLY A 750 -7.98 56.01 114.80
CA GLY A 750 -8.00 57.35 114.20
C GLY A 750 -8.12 58.56 115.14
N ARG A 751 -8.80 59.59 114.65
CA ARG A 751 -9.01 60.90 115.30
C ARG A 751 -10.42 61.41 115.02
N ALA A 752 -11.06 62.01 116.00
CA ALA A 752 -12.39 62.62 115.89
C ALA A 752 -12.29 64.14 116.11
N SER A 753 -13.17 64.90 115.45
CA SER A 753 -13.20 66.35 115.53
C SER A 753 -13.76 66.85 116.88
N SER A 754 -14.65 66.07 117.50
CA SER A 754 -15.27 66.33 118.80
C SER A 754 -15.65 65.06 119.56
N ASP A 755 -16.10 65.21 120.82
CA ASP A 755 -16.67 64.12 121.63
C ASP A 755 -18.00 63.59 121.05
N ASP A 756 -18.77 64.42 120.33
CA ASP A 756 -20.05 64.02 119.73
C ASP A 756 -19.82 63.09 118.53
N ASP A 757 -18.83 63.37 117.67
CA ASP A 757 -18.45 62.52 116.54
C ASP A 757 -17.96 61.13 117.03
N LEU A 758 -17.23 61.11 118.15
CA LEU A 758 -16.78 59.88 118.81
C LEU A 758 -17.94 59.01 119.31
N ALA A 759 -19.02 59.64 119.81
CA ALA A 759 -20.21 58.91 120.23
C ALA A 759 -20.96 58.28 119.04
N GLU A 760 -21.09 58.99 117.92
CA GLU A 760 -21.75 58.48 116.71
C GLU A 760 -20.97 57.30 116.08
N ILE A 761 -19.64 57.34 116.10
CA ILE A 761 -18.76 56.23 115.68
C ILE A 761 -19.04 54.97 116.51
N VAL A 762 -19.22 55.09 117.82
CA VAL A 762 -19.52 53.95 118.70
C VAL A 762 -20.93 53.40 118.44
N GLU A 763 -21.91 54.23 118.09
CA GLU A 763 -23.26 53.78 117.71
C GLU A 763 -23.26 53.02 116.37
N ILE A 764 -22.52 53.49 115.36
CA ILE A 764 -22.36 52.80 114.06
C ILE A 764 -21.75 51.41 114.23
N LEU A 765 -20.73 51.27 115.10
CA LEU A 765 -20.04 49.99 115.33
C LEU A 765 -20.80 49.03 116.28
N ALA A 766 -21.82 49.51 117.00
CA ALA A 766 -22.53 48.73 118.02
C ALA A 766 -23.06 47.35 117.55
N PRO A 767 -23.61 47.17 116.32
CA PRO A 767 -24.14 45.87 115.86
C PRO A 767 -23.11 44.75 115.76
N GLU A 768 -21.83 45.07 115.53
CA GLU A 768 -20.72 44.13 115.38
C GLU A 768 -19.64 44.36 116.44
N SER A 769 -20.00 44.93 117.60
CA SER A 769 -19.06 45.46 118.60
C SER A 769 -18.07 44.45 119.22
N GLU A 770 -18.30 43.13 119.12
CA GLU A 770 -17.31 42.10 119.50
C GLU A 770 -16.27 41.80 118.40
N ALA A 771 -16.45 42.31 117.18
CA ALA A 771 -15.58 42.04 116.02
C ALA A 771 -14.53 43.12 115.75
N PHE A 772 -14.63 44.30 116.37
CA PHE A 772 -13.79 45.48 116.11
C PHE A 772 -12.96 45.92 117.33
N LEU A 773 -11.68 46.20 117.12
CA LEU A 773 -10.82 46.96 118.04
C LEU A 773 -10.83 48.45 117.68
N VAL A 774 -11.02 49.37 118.65
CA VAL A 774 -11.25 50.81 118.39
C VAL A 774 -10.37 51.73 119.25
N ASP A 775 -9.75 52.77 118.67
CA ASP A 775 -8.86 53.76 119.35
C ASP A 775 -8.89 55.15 118.64
N VAL A 776 -9.28 56.24 119.32
CA VAL A 776 -9.62 57.56 118.69
C VAL A 776 -9.31 58.80 119.60
N GLN A 777 -8.86 59.94 119.04
CA GLN A 777 -8.33 61.15 119.77
C GLN A 777 -8.64 62.55 119.11
N ILE A 778 -8.45 63.71 119.78
CA ILE A 778 -8.99 65.09 119.41
C ILE A 778 -7.93 66.27 119.56
N LEU A 779 -7.87 67.34 118.70
CA LEU A 779 -6.83 68.44 118.69
C LEU A 779 -7.17 69.88 118.06
N PRO A 780 -6.35 70.99 118.25
CA PRO A 780 -6.51 72.39 117.69
C PRO A 780 -5.36 73.05 116.79
N PRO A 781 -5.46 74.30 116.19
CA PRO A 781 -4.71 74.81 114.96
C PRO A 781 -3.97 76.24 114.89
N VAL A 782 -3.17 76.62 113.81
CA VAL A 782 -2.63 78.00 113.29
C VAL A 782 -1.41 77.86 112.22
N GLU A 783 -0.77 78.71 111.32
CA GLU A 783 -0.61 80.17 110.84
C GLU A 783 -0.25 80.45 109.28
N ALA A 784 0.59 81.47 108.82
CA ALA A 784 0.71 82.04 107.40
C ALA A 784 2.10 82.59 106.76
N LEU A 785 2.10 83.46 105.68
CA LEU A 785 3.03 83.74 104.49
C LEU A 785 4.30 84.72 104.48
N SER A 786 5.22 84.69 103.43
CA SER A 786 6.28 85.70 103.05
C SER A 786 7.01 85.60 101.63
N LEU A 787 7.80 86.60 101.12
CA LEU A 787 8.61 86.59 99.83
C LEU A 787 9.84 87.59 99.71
N GLN A 788 10.90 87.27 98.94
CA GLN A 788 12.08 88.12 98.55
C GLN A 788 12.71 87.75 97.17
N ILE A 789 13.31 88.73 96.46
CA ILE A 789 14.02 88.63 95.16
C ILE A 789 15.33 89.48 95.17
N LYS A 790 16.42 89.07 94.52
CA LYS A 790 17.73 89.78 94.49
C LYS A 790 18.45 89.68 93.13
N LYS A 791 19.21 90.70 92.71
CA LYS A 791 20.02 90.71 91.47
C LYS A 791 21.52 90.91 91.76
N SER A 792 22.37 90.04 91.22
CA SER A 792 23.83 90.10 91.34
C SER A 792 24.48 91.06 90.33
N ALA A 793 25.76 91.39 90.54
CA ALA A 793 26.54 92.23 89.62
C ALA A 793 26.82 91.57 88.26
N GLU A 794 26.58 90.26 88.16
CA GLU A 794 26.72 89.45 86.94
C GLU A 794 25.39 89.35 86.17
N GLY A 795 24.32 89.99 86.67
CA GLY A 795 23.01 90.05 86.03
C GLY A 795 22.00 88.97 86.45
N VAL A 796 22.40 88.02 87.30
CA VAL A 796 21.58 86.86 87.72
C VAL A 796 20.60 87.25 88.82
N PHE A 797 19.40 86.65 88.83
CA PHE A 797 18.36 86.87 89.84
C PHE A 797 18.14 85.64 90.76
N GLU A 798 18.03 85.87 92.07
CA GLU A 798 17.74 84.86 93.10
C GLU A 798 16.40 85.15 93.81
N TRP A 799 15.69 84.11 94.28
CA TRP A 799 14.33 84.20 94.86
C TRP A 799 14.19 83.33 96.12
N SER A 800 13.39 83.75 97.10
CA SER A 800 13.07 82.95 98.31
C SER A 800 11.76 83.39 99.01
N GLY A 801 11.04 82.49 99.68
CA GLY A 801 9.80 82.84 100.40
C GLY A 801 8.93 81.66 100.81
N TYR A 802 7.77 81.95 101.41
CA TYR A 802 6.70 81.00 101.73
C TYR A 802 5.35 81.51 101.19
N LEU A 803 4.89 80.92 100.08
CA LEU A 803 3.56 81.15 99.51
C LEU A 803 2.62 80.03 99.95
N SER A 804 1.39 80.35 100.36
CA SER A 804 0.41 79.32 100.72
C SER A 804 -0.28 78.73 99.49
N ASP A 805 -0.20 77.41 99.41
CA ASP A 805 -0.84 76.49 98.45
C ASP A 805 -0.23 76.39 97.04
N LYS A 806 0.44 75.25 96.84
CA LYS A 806 0.66 74.44 95.63
C LYS A 806 0.56 75.13 94.26
N THR A 807 1.71 75.33 93.63
CA THR A 807 1.99 74.78 92.27
C THR A 807 3.49 74.78 92.01
N TYR A 808 3.98 73.75 91.31
CA TYR A 808 5.31 73.76 90.68
C TYR A 808 5.16 74.12 89.19
N TRP A 809 6.17 74.78 88.65
CA TRP A 809 6.34 75.03 87.21
C TRP A 809 7.53 74.22 86.70
N ASP A 810 7.49 73.76 85.46
CA ASP A 810 8.64 73.20 84.74
C ASP A 810 9.08 74.10 83.56
N GLN A 811 10.09 73.65 82.83
CA GLN A 811 11.09 74.51 82.19
C GLN A 811 10.72 74.97 80.76
N SER A 812 9.54 75.58 80.56
CA SER A 812 9.06 75.96 79.21
C SER A 812 8.84 77.46 78.97
N GLY A 813 8.68 78.30 80.01
CA GLY A 813 8.65 79.76 79.86
C GLY A 813 7.39 80.39 79.23
N ASP A 814 6.39 79.58 78.85
CA ASP A 814 5.10 80.04 78.31
C ASP A 814 3.93 79.72 79.26
N LEU A 815 2.87 80.54 79.23
CA LEU A 815 1.71 80.41 80.12
C LEU A 815 0.54 79.67 79.45
N PRO A 816 0.06 78.53 80.00
CA PRO A 816 -1.21 77.96 79.57
C PRO A 816 -2.37 78.88 80.01
N VAL A 817 -3.06 79.48 79.05
CA VAL A 817 -4.27 80.27 79.30
C VAL A 817 -5.39 79.34 79.74
N ASN A 818 -5.72 79.35 81.04
CA ASN A 818 -6.99 78.82 81.52
C ASN A 818 -7.87 79.96 82.04
N THR A 819 -9.03 80.11 81.42
CA THR A 819 -10.07 81.06 81.82
C THR A 819 -10.82 80.59 83.06
N GLU A 820 -11.51 81.52 83.73
CA GLU A 820 -12.35 81.28 84.92
C GLU A 820 -11.61 81.04 86.26
N ASN A 821 -11.11 82.12 86.86
CA ASN A 821 -11.67 82.58 88.14
C ASN A 821 -11.29 84.05 88.46
N ASN A 822 -12.23 84.79 89.04
CA ASN A 822 -12.08 86.24 89.28
C ASN A 822 -11.52 86.52 90.68
N LEU A 823 -10.19 86.56 90.81
CA LEU A 823 -9.46 86.88 92.05
C LEU A 823 -8.55 88.11 91.86
N PRO A 824 -9.05 89.34 92.08
CA PRO A 824 -8.30 90.58 91.82
C PRO A 824 -6.96 90.69 92.58
N GLU A 825 -6.91 90.20 93.81
CA GLU A 825 -5.76 90.39 94.71
C GLU A 825 -4.46 89.73 94.21
N ARG A 826 -4.55 88.63 93.43
CA ARG A 826 -3.35 88.02 92.81
C ARG A 826 -2.84 88.79 91.59
N ALA A 827 -3.70 89.55 90.90
CA ALA A 827 -3.27 90.36 89.76
C ALA A 827 -2.40 91.54 90.21
N GLU A 828 -2.81 92.26 91.25
CA GLU A 828 -2.02 93.36 91.83
C GLU A 828 -0.69 92.85 92.41
N PHE A 829 -0.69 91.71 93.09
CA PHE A 829 0.55 91.09 93.61
C PHE A 829 1.54 90.77 92.48
N ASN A 830 1.09 90.10 91.41
CA ASN A 830 1.94 89.75 90.27
C ASN A 830 2.42 90.99 89.50
N GLN A 831 1.59 92.03 89.39
CA GLN A 831 1.96 93.31 88.78
C GLN A 831 3.03 94.05 89.60
N MET A 832 2.95 93.99 90.94
CA MET A 832 3.98 94.55 91.84
C MET A 832 5.30 93.77 91.76
N VAL A 833 5.26 92.44 91.64
CA VAL A 833 6.46 91.62 91.36
C VAL A 833 7.11 92.07 90.03
N ALA A 834 6.34 92.16 88.96
CA ALA A 834 6.85 92.53 87.64
C ALA A 834 7.49 93.93 87.62
N LEU A 835 6.81 94.94 88.17
CA LEU A 835 7.35 96.32 88.28
C LEU A 835 8.64 96.37 89.12
N GLY A 836 8.75 95.52 90.15
CA GLY A 836 9.97 95.38 90.94
C GLY A 836 11.14 94.79 90.13
N ILE A 837 10.88 93.77 89.30
CA ILE A 837 11.87 93.12 88.43
C ILE A 837 12.30 94.06 87.30
N ASP A 838 11.37 94.73 86.62
CA ASP A 838 11.68 95.70 85.56
C ASP A 838 12.59 96.81 86.08
N ALA A 839 12.24 97.40 87.23
CA ALA A 839 13.05 98.42 87.89
C ALA A 839 14.43 97.90 88.32
N LEU A 840 14.51 96.65 88.79
CA LEU A 840 15.76 96.00 89.20
C LEU A 840 16.63 95.58 88.00
N SER A 841 16.03 95.31 86.84
CA SER A 841 16.74 94.91 85.61
C SER A 841 17.72 95.99 85.13
N MET A 842 17.33 97.27 85.26
CA MET A 842 18.13 98.43 84.86
C MET A 842 19.22 98.84 85.86
N LEU A 843 19.25 98.24 87.06
CA LEU A 843 20.27 98.50 88.07
C LEU A 843 21.47 97.55 87.90
N ASN A 844 22.67 97.99 88.24
CA ASN A 844 23.87 97.15 88.24
C ASN A 844 23.76 96.02 89.28
N THR A 845 23.21 96.33 90.46
CA THR A 845 22.88 95.38 91.55
C THR A 845 21.64 95.87 92.29
N GLY A 846 20.95 94.98 93.03
CA GLY A 846 19.86 95.38 93.92
C GLY A 846 19.01 94.22 94.47
N GLU A 847 17.94 94.54 95.20
CA GLU A 847 16.96 93.55 95.70
C GLU A 847 15.55 94.15 95.92
N VAL A 848 14.54 93.27 95.91
CA VAL A 848 13.11 93.54 96.13
C VAL A 848 12.58 92.59 97.23
N ILE A 849 11.78 93.07 98.17
CA ILE A 849 11.28 92.28 99.31
C ILE A 849 9.77 92.50 99.51
N HIS A 850 9.04 91.43 99.86
CA HIS A 850 7.66 91.48 100.36
C HIS A 850 7.46 90.63 101.63
N ALA A 851 7.40 91.30 102.78
CA ALA A 851 7.13 90.67 104.08
C ALA A 851 6.13 91.53 104.87
N GLY A 852 5.22 90.88 105.61
CA GLY A 852 4.22 91.57 106.44
C GLY A 852 3.23 92.47 105.67
N GLY A 853 3.11 92.30 104.34
CA GLY A 853 2.20 93.10 103.50
C GLY A 853 2.79 94.40 102.94
N GLN A 854 4.12 94.57 102.91
CA GLN A 854 4.77 95.78 102.36
C GLN A 854 5.88 95.45 101.36
N TRP A 855 6.10 96.32 100.37
CA TRP A 855 7.14 96.19 99.33
C TRP A 855 8.29 97.21 99.49
N SER A 856 9.51 96.77 99.20
CA SER A 856 10.71 97.64 99.14
C SER A 856 11.67 97.23 98.04
N ILE A 857 12.44 98.19 97.50
CA ILE A 857 13.49 97.99 96.48
C ILE A 857 14.75 98.81 96.78
N SER A 858 15.93 98.24 96.56
CA SER A 858 17.22 98.96 96.66
C SER A 858 18.24 98.50 95.61
N GLY A 859 19.28 99.30 95.35
CA GLY A 859 20.32 98.98 94.37
C GLY A 859 21.14 100.16 93.87
N GLU A 860 22.03 99.93 92.90
CA GLU A 860 22.89 100.95 92.29
C GLU A 860 22.64 101.09 90.78
N ALA A 861 22.43 102.31 90.29
CA ALA A 861 22.24 102.61 88.88
C ALA A 861 23.59 103.02 88.24
N PRO A 862 23.89 102.62 86.99
CA PRO A 862 25.15 102.94 86.33
C PRO A 862 25.36 104.45 86.12
N ASP A 863 24.30 105.21 85.84
CA ASP A 863 24.34 106.66 85.67
C ASP A 863 23.06 107.36 86.16
N ARG A 864 23.04 108.70 86.11
CA ARG A 864 21.90 109.52 86.55
C ARG A 864 20.68 109.50 85.63
N ALA A 865 20.84 109.21 84.34
CA ALA A 865 19.72 109.02 83.42
C ALA A 865 19.03 107.68 83.71
N VAL A 866 19.78 106.60 83.91
CA VAL A 866 19.23 105.29 84.31
C VAL A 866 18.57 105.36 85.69
N LEU A 867 19.17 106.05 86.67
CA LEU A 867 18.52 106.33 87.96
C LEU A 867 17.17 107.06 87.80
N SER A 868 17.05 107.91 86.78
CA SER A 868 15.81 108.65 86.48
C SER A 868 14.78 107.76 85.77
N ALA A 869 15.21 106.86 84.88
CA ALA A 869 14.36 105.87 84.23
C ALA A 869 13.77 104.85 85.22
N VAL A 870 14.58 104.32 86.15
CA VAL A 870 14.11 103.40 87.21
C VAL A 870 13.03 104.06 88.08
N LYS A 871 13.21 105.34 88.43
CA LYS A 871 12.20 106.11 89.17
C LYS A 871 10.93 106.38 88.36
N LEU A 872 11.01 106.42 87.03
CA LEU A 872 9.84 106.54 86.17
C LEU A 872 9.08 105.21 86.09
N ILE A 873 9.77 104.06 85.95
CA ILE A 873 9.14 102.72 86.00
C ILE A 873 8.39 102.53 87.31
N LEU A 874 9.05 102.80 88.45
CA LEU A 874 8.43 102.70 89.78
C LEU A 874 7.29 103.70 90.02
N SER A 875 7.16 104.76 89.20
CA SER A 875 6.01 105.69 89.28
C SER A 875 4.73 105.14 88.64
N ASN A 876 4.79 104.00 87.94
CA ASN A 876 3.63 103.26 87.47
C ASN A 876 2.99 102.38 88.57
N ALA A 877 3.68 102.16 89.69
CA ALA A 877 3.08 101.52 90.86
C ALA A 877 2.15 102.49 91.61
N PRO A 878 1.15 102.01 92.39
CA PRO A 878 0.31 102.89 93.19
C PRO A 878 1.14 103.77 94.15
N LEU A 879 0.67 105.00 94.38
CA LEU A 879 1.43 106.03 95.11
C LEU A 879 1.80 105.59 96.53
N GLY A 880 3.10 105.31 96.73
CA GLY A 880 3.68 104.92 98.01
C GLY A 880 3.94 103.41 98.18
N SER A 881 3.62 102.57 97.18
CA SER A 881 3.73 101.11 97.34
C SER A 881 5.15 100.57 97.46
N PHE A 882 6.17 101.26 96.93
CA PHE A 882 7.59 100.85 97.04
C PHE A 882 8.41 101.85 97.87
N TYR A 883 9.09 101.36 98.91
CA TYR A 883 10.19 102.10 99.55
C TYR A 883 11.48 101.92 98.73
N THR A 884 12.14 103.02 98.33
CA THR A 884 13.27 102.99 97.37
C THR A 884 14.58 103.54 97.96
N THR A 885 15.71 102.85 97.71
CA THR A 885 17.07 103.31 98.09
C THR A 885 18.05 103.07 96.94
N LEU A 886 18.48 104.13 96.22
CA LEU A 886 19.24 104.02 94.96
C LEU A 886 20.44 104.99 94.84
N THR A 887 21.58 104.53 94.32
CA THR A 887 22.87 105.28 94.17
C THR A 887 23.42 105.29 92.73
N VAL A 888 24.55 106.00 92.48
CA VAL A 888 25.29 106.10 91.20
C VAL A 888 26.81 106.31 91.46
N PRO A 889 27.73 105.66 90.71
CA PRO A 889 29.19 105.81 90.83
C PRO A 889 29.79 107.07 90.14
N ALA A 890 31.13 107.20 90.10
CA ALA A 890 31.85 108.39 89.59
C ALA A 890 33.09 108.05 88.73
N GLU A 891 33.38 108.88 87.73
CA GLU A 891 34.40 108.67 86.67
C GLU A 891 35.82 109.18 87.00
N PRO A 892 36.86 108.60 86.34
CA PRO A 892 38.01 109.39 85.90
C PRO A 892 38.59 109.05 84.50
N GLU A 893 38.72 110.11 83.69
CA GLU A 893 39.66 110.44 82.58
C GLU A 893 40.44 109.38 81.73
N THR A 894 40.20 109.48 80.42
CA THR A 894 40.97 109.13 79.19
C THR A 894 42.51 108.95 79.22
N ALA A 895 43.07 108.08 78.33
CA ALA A 895 43.77 108.49 77.08
C ALA A 895 44.63 107.43 76.30
N THR A 896 44.13 106.93 75.16
CA THR A 896 44.82 106.78 73.82
C THR A 896 46.15 105.95 73.69
N PRO A 897 46.81 105.75 72.50
CA PRO A 897 46.73 104.46 71.78
C PRO A 897 48.06 103.87 71.19
N ASP A 898 47.95 102.73 70.47
CA ASP A 898 48.93 102.14 69.50
C ASP A 898 50.25 101.55 70.08
N PRO A 899 51.05 100.72 69.35
CA PRO A 899 50.89 100.22 67.96
C PRO A 899 51.19 98.68 67.74
N GLU A 900 51.32 98.26 66.46
CA GLU A 900 52.06 97.08 65.93
C GLU A 900 51.51 95.64 66.19
N MET A 901 51.60 94.64 65.28
CA MET A 901 51.82 94.59 63.80
C MET A 901 51.47 93.17 63.24
N GLU A 902 51.69 92.94 61.93
CA GLU A 902 51.79 91.62 61.23
C GLU A 902 50.53 90.76 60.98
N GLU A 903 49.71 91.26 60.05
CA GLU A 903 49.35 90.67 58.72
C GLU A 903 50.40 89.68 58.07
N PRO A 904 50.20 89.05 56.86
CA PRO A 904 49.19 89.31 55.79
C PRO A 904 48.55 88.10 55.04
N ALA A 905 47.59 88.42 54.14
CA ALA A 905 47.37 87.87 52.76
C ALA A 905 47.10 86.35 52.53
N ALA A 906 46.50 85.90 51.41
CA ALA A 906 45.76 86.49 50.27
C ALA A 906 44.82 85.37 49.71
N GLU A 907 43.66 85.58 49.07
CA GLU A 907 43.13 86.62 48.16
C GLU A 907 43.23 86.24 46.64
N GLU A 908 42.09 86.42 45.95
CA GLU A 908 41.85 86.57 44.50
C GLU A 908 42.05 85.45 43.43
N ALA A 909 40.94 85.26 42.69
CA ALA A 909 40.79 85.46 41.23
C ALA A 909 41.12 84.38 40.16
N ALA A 910 40.11 84.21 39.30
CA ALA A 910 40.14 84.30 37.82
C ALA A 910 40.67 83.17 36.90
N GLU A 911 39.81 82.91 35.89
CA GLU A 911 40.09 82.79 34.44
C GLU A 911 40.92 81.62 33.83
N VAL A 912 40.24 80.92 32.90
CA VAL A 912 40.64 80.70 31.48
C VAL A 912 41.72 79.65 31.16
N GLU A 913 41.31 78.67 30.30
CA GLU A 913 42.10 77.86 29.33
C GLU A 913 43.35 77.07 29.83
N ALA A 914 43.81 75.98 29.22
CA ALA A 914 43.21 74.92 28.39
C ALA A 914 44.24 73.75 28.32
N GLU A 915 43.87 72.66 27.66
CA GLU A 915 44.63 71.89 26.63
C GLU A 915 46.16 72.10 26.46
N GLU A 916 46.99 71.15 26.03
CA GLU A 916 46.83 69.87 25.29
C GLU A 916 48.17 69.06 25.51
N PRO A 917 48.81 68.29 24.59
CA PRO A 917 48.40 67.56 23.36
C PRO A 917 48.71 66.04 23.46
N GLN A 918 48.31 65.11 22.56
CA GLN A 918 47.43 65.07 21.37
C GLN A 918 46.83 63.61 21.33
N GLU A 919 46.51 62.85 20.26
CA GLU A 919 46.65 62.94 18.79
C GLU A 919 45.52 62.11 18.12
N THR A 920 44.77 62.74 17.21
CA THR A 920 44.12 62.28 15.93
C THR A 920 43.55 60.85 15.72
N GLU A 921 42.50 60.56 14.92
CA GLU A 921 41.39 61.22 14.14
C GLU A 921 40.46 60.06 13.63
N GLN A 922 39.25 60.13 13.03
CA GLN A 922 38.23 61.12 12.56
C GLN A 922 36.83 60.42 12.68
N ASN A 923 35.67 61.08 12.85
CA ASN A 923 34.69 61.62 11.86
C ASN A 923 34.32 60.70 10.65
N ASP A 924 33.05 60.60 10.18
CA ASP A 924 32.00 61.64 10.03
C ASP A 924 30.51 61.11 10.03
N GLN A 925 29.52 62.01 9.92
CA GLN A 925 28.04 61.82 9.81
C GLN A 925 27.55 62.22 8.37
N PRO A 926 26.28 62.61 8.01
CA PRO A 926 24.93 62.65 8.67
C PRO A 926 23.81 61.97 7.78
N GLN A 927 22.47 62.17 7.84
CA GLN A 927 21.52 63.02 8.61
C GLN A 927 20.07 62.44 8.58
N GLU A 928 19.14 62.99 9.39
CA GLU A 928 17.67 62.80 9.30
C GLU A 928 16.98 63.98 8.55
N PRO A 929 15.62 64.04 8.42
CA PRO A 929 14.84 64.84 9.41
C PRO A 929 13.35 64.44 9.72
N ILE A 930 12.97 64.48 11.02
CA ILE A 930 11.81 65.16 11.72
C ILE A 930 10.53 65.61 10.92
N VAL A 931 9.27 65.69 11.43
CA VAL A 931 8.70 65.94 12.80
C VAL A 931 7.25 65.39 13.01
N GLU A 932 6.90 65.09 14.28
CA GLU A 932 5.65 65.26 15.09
C GLU A 932 4.18 65.07 14.57
N ASP A 933 3.43 64.31 15.41
CA ASP A 933 2.09 64.56 16.02
C ASP A 933 0.71 64.06 15.46
N ALA A 934 -0.10 63.66 16.46
CA ALA A 934 -1.57 63.49 16.55
C ALA A 934 -2.30 62.23 16.01
N GLU A 935 -3.07 61.59 16.91
CA GLU A 935 -4.21 60.67 16.62
C GLU A 935 -5.53 61.47 16.42
N PRO A 936 -6.74 60.87 16.25
CA PRO A 936 -7.14 59.48 15.89
C PRO A 936 -8.23 59.44 14.76
N ILE A 937 -9.02 58.34 14.68
CA ILE A 937 -10.44 58.22 14.21
C ILE A 937 -10.71 57.46 12.87
N VAL A 938 -11.03 56.15 13.00
CA VAL A 938 -12.27 55.41 12.58
C VAL A 938 -12.78 55.39 11.11
N GLU A 939 -13.38 54.23 10.73
CA GLU A 939 -14.26 53.94 9.56
C GLU A 939 -13.59 53.91 8.15
N GLN A 940 -14.04 53.12 7.15
CA GLN A 940 -14.79 51.83 7.09
C GLN A 940 -14.60 51.23 5.66
N ASP A 941 -14.98 49.96 5.45
CA ASP A 941 -15.44 49.19 4.24
C ASP A 941 -15.17 49.74 2.79
N ALA A 942 -15.06 48.94 1.72
CA ALA A 942 -15.51 47.56 1.44
C ALA A 942 -14.73 46.91 0.26
N GLU A 943 -15.13 45.68 -0.10
CA GLU A 943 -15.46 45.14 -1.46
C GLU A 943 -14.86 45.80 -2.75
N GLU A 944 -14.56 45.08 -3.85
CA GLU A 944 -14.85 43.69 -4.23
C GLU A 944 -13.84 43.14 -5.29
N ALA A 945 -14.06 41.92 -5.78
CA ALA A 945 -13.21 41.25 -6.76
C ALA A 945 -13.54 41.60 -8.23
N GLU A 946 -12.54 41.44 -9.14
CA GLU A 946 -12.66 40.94 -10.52
C GLU A 946 -11.23 40.86 -11.14
N ALA A 947 -10.86 40.07 -12.15
CA ALA A 947 -11.16 38.68 -12.55
C ALA A 947 -10.52 38.43 -13.96
N THR A 948 -9.22 38.11 -14.03
CA THR A 948 -8.57 37.39 -15.17
C THR A 948 -8.62 38.14 -16.55
N PRO A 949 -8.37 37.55 -17.76
CA PRO A 949 -7.76 36.25 -18.18
C PRO A 949 -6.72 36.37 -19.35
N VAL A 950 -6.46 35.26 -20.09
CA VAL A 950 -5.92 35.13 -21.48
C VAL A 950 -4.37 35.17 -21.62
N GLU A 951 -3.65 34.03 -21.77
CA GLU A 951 -3.25 33.25 -23.02
C GLU A 951 -2.05 33.91 -23.77
N GLU A 952 -1.31 33.36 -24.76
CA GLU A 952 -1.05 32.07 -25.47
C GLU A 952 0.47 31.71 -25.26
N GLU A 953 1.17 30.62 -25.61
CA GLU A 953 1.09 29.26 -26.23
C GLU A 953 2.41 28.53 -25.77
N ALA A 954 2.73 27.23 -25.85
CA ALA A 954 2.10 25.92 -26.16
C ALA A 954 3.04 24.78 -25.66
N ALA A 955 2.80 23.50 -26.02
CA ALA A 955 3.66 22.32 -25.76
C ALA A 955 4.33 21.79 -27.08
N PRO A 956 4.96 20.58 -27.25
CA PRO A 956 4.56 19.25 -26.71
C PRO A 956 5.66 18.14 -26.48
N VAL A 957 5.15 16.93 -26.14
CA VAL A 957 5.62 15.53 -26.35
C VAL A 957 6.65 14.77 -25.46
N VAL A 958 6.13 13.65 -24.92
CA VAL A 958 6.65 12.27 -24.63
C VAL A 958 7.83 11.93 -23.69
N ASP A 959 7.56 10.88 -22.87
CA ASP A 959 8.30 9.62 -22.57
C ASP A 959 9.78 9.69 -22.06
N GLU A 960 10.31 8.79 -21.23
CA GLU A 960 9.74 7.64 -20.47
C GLU A 960 10.65 7.29 -19.26
N ALA A 961 10.10 6.45 -18.38
CA ALA A 961 10.63 5.60 -17.31
C ALA A 961 12.16 5.34 -17.09
N ASN A 962 12.50 5.15 -15.78
CA ASN A 962 13.30 4.04 -15.18
C ASN A 962 14.82 3.87 -15.52
N ASP A 963 15.67 3.17 -14.72
CA ASP A 963 15.43 2.45 -13.44
C ASP A 963 16.64 2.35 -12.44
N ALA A 964 16.41 1.57 -11.37
CA ALA A 964 17.27 0.55 -10.72
C ALA A 964 18.73 0.86 -10.31
N GLU A 965 18.95 0.93 -8.98
CA GLU A 965 20.01 0.20 -8.24
C GLU A 965 21.51 0.57 -8.46
N THR A 966 22.53 0.11 -7.72
CA THR A 966 22.63 -1.05 -6.78
C THR A 966 23.69 -0.81 -5.66
N ALA A 967 24.04 -1.82 -4.83
CA ALA A 967 25.08 -1.72 -3.79
C ALA A 967 25.70 -3.09 -3.38
N PRO A 968 27.05 -3.24 -3.28
CA PRO A 968 27.73 -4.50 -2.90
C PRO A 968 28.63 -4.42 -1.62
N ALA A 969 29.34 -5.53 -1.34
CA ALA A 969 30.45 -5.74 -0.36
C ALA A 969 30.10 -5.86 1.15
N GLU A 970 30.57 -6.86 1.91
CA GLU A 970 31.32 -8.12 1.65
C GLU A 970 31.29 -9.03 2.91
N GLU A 971 31.49 -10.37 2.82
CA GLU A 971 32.47 -11.21 3.58
C GLU A 971 32.28 -12.74 3.30
N VAL A 972 33.01 -13.65 3.98
CA VAL A 972 33.49 -14.94 3.41
C VAL A 972 33.51 -16.13 4.40
N ALA A 973 33.15 -17.35 3.97
CA ALA A 973 33.59 -18.63 4.57
C ALA A 973 33.37 -19.87 3.66
N ALA A 974 34.14 -20.97 3.86
CA ALA A 974 34.06 -22.23 3.09
C ALA A 974 34.56 -23.46 3.95
N PRO A 975 34.83 -24.68 3.41
CA PRO A 975 33.88 -25.81 3.36
C PRO A 975 34.39 -27.15 3.97
N GLU A 976 33.57 -28.22 3.99
CA GLU A 976 34.04 -29.63 4.17
C GLU A 976 33.11 -30.66 3.47
N GLU A 977 33.40 -31.98 3.55
CA GLU A 977 33.23 -32.92 2.41
C GLU A 977 32.63 -34.34 2.74
N VAL A 978 32.06 -35.01 1.72
CA VAL A 978 31.74 -36.46 1.56
C VAL A 978 30.62 -37.13 2.40
N VAL A 979 29.75 -37.93 1.73
CA VAL A 979 29.36 -39.35 2.00
C VAL A 979 27.91 -39.68 1.55
N GLU A 980 27.78 -40.65 0.62
CA GLU A 980 26.51 -41.34 0.25
C GLU A 980 26.21 -42.50 1.23
N PRO A 981 24.97 -43.02 1.33
CA PRO A 981 24.65 -44.19 0.48
C PRO A 981 23.17 -44.39 0.06
N GLU A 982 22.99 -44.84 -1.18
CA GLU A 982 22.27 -46.08 -1.59
C GLU A 982 21.07 -46.59 -0.74
N VAL A 983 19.87 -46.61 -1.35
CA VAL A 983 18.73 -47.50 -0.98
C VAL A 983 18.06 -48.02 -2.26
N GLU A 984 17.66 -49.30 -2.25
CA GLU A 984 17.19 -50.07 -3.41
C GLU A 984 15.71 -49.81 -3.79
N ALA A 985 15.31 -50.28 -4.98
CA ALA A 985 13.93 -50.25 -5.48
C ALA A 985 13.24 -51.63 -5.36
N GLU A 986 11.91 -51.63 -5.21
CA GLU A 986 11.07 -52.80 -5.51
C GLU A 986 9.87 -52.42 -6.38
N THR A 987 9.75 -53.05 -7.55
CA THR A 987 8.48 -53.24 -8.27
C THR A 987 8.34 -54.73 -8.62
N PRO A 988 7.20 -55.38 -8.32
CA PRO A 988 7.04 -56.81 -8.59
C PRO A 988 6.56 -57.07 -10.02
N ALA A 989 7.31 -57.91 -10.75
CA ALA A 989 6.83 -58.58 -11.97
C ALA A 989 6.33 -60.00 -11.64
N VAL A 990 5.48 -60.59 -12.50
CA VAL A 990 5.40 -62.05 -12.77
C VAL A 990 4.38 -62.35 -13.88
N ASP A 991 4.80 -63.18 -14.86
CA ASP A 991 4.03 -63.99 -15.84
C ASP A 991 2.92 -63.35 -16.72
N THR A 992 2.69 -63.81 -17.97
CA THR A 992 2.74 -65.18 -18.51
C THR A 992 3.33 -65.28 -19.93
N ASN A 993 3.66 -66.50 -20.38
CA ASN A 993 4.14 -66.83 -21.74
C ASN A 993 3.58 -68.21 -22.20
N GLU A 994 3.74 -68.54 -23.50
CA GLU A 994 3.26 -69.74 -24.23
C GLU A 994 1.71 -69.83 -24.39
N GLU A 995 1.09 -70.37 -25.45
CA GLU A 995 1.51 -71.36 -26.47
C GLU A 995 1.36 -70.87 -27.95
N ALA A 996 1.56 -71.76 -28.96
CA ALA A 996 1.87 -71.37 -30.35
C ALA A 996 1.14 -72.14 -31.48
N MET A 997 1.02 -71.48 -32.66
CA MET A 997 1.07 -71.97 -34.07
C MET A 997 0.18 -73.17 -34.52
N PRO A 998 -0.42 -73.13 -35.75
CA PRO A 998 0.31 -73.03 -37.02
C PRO A 998 -0.32 -72.14 -38.12
N ALA A 999 0.30 -72.09 -39.30
CA ALA A 999 0.05 -71.16 -40.41
C ALA A 999 -0.45 -71.82 -41.71
N GLU A 1000 -0.97 -71.03 -42.66
CA GLU A 1000 -0.91 -71.35 -44.11
C GLU A 1000 -1.12 -70.11 -45.04
N SER A 1001 -0.18 -69.93 -45.99
CA SER A 1001 -0.24 -69.20 -47.29
C SER A 1001 -0.66 -67.72 -47.42
N GLU A 1002 0.19 -66.96 -48.12
CA GLU A 1002 -0.03 -65.62 -48.70
C GLU A 1002 -0.79 -65.68 -50.06
N PRO A 1003 -1.02 -64.53 -50.73
CA PRO A 1003 -0.13 -64.22 -51.87
C PRO A 1003 0.45 -62.79 -51.90
N GLU A 1004 1.52 -62.63 -52.69
CA GLU A 1004 2.39 -61.45 -52.78
C GLU A 1004 1.79 -60.24 -53.53
N VAL A 1005 2.28 -59.04 -53.19
CA VAL A 1005 2.42 -57.91 -54.13
C VAL A 1005 3.82 -57.32 -53.94
N GLU A 1006 4.63 -57.29 -55.01
CA GLU A 1006 6.04 -56.87 -54.92
C GLU A 1006 6.21 -55.36 -54.69
N GLY A 1007 7.03 -55.02 -53.69
CA GLY A 1007 7.48 -53.66 -53.40
C GLY A 1007 8.72 -53.69 -52.51
N VAL A 1008 9.80 -54.30 -53.00
CA VAL A 1008 11.03 -54.53 -52.20
C VAL A 1008 11.69 -53.20 -51.85
N VAL A 1009 11.48 -52.74 -50.62
CA VAL A 1009 12.31 -51.71 -49.97
C VAL A 1009 13.64 -52.38 -49.60
N GLU A 1010 14.76 -51.86 -50.09
CA GLU A 1010 16.06 -52.46 -49.83
C GLU A 1010 16.52 -52.07 -48.41
N SER A 1011 16.90 -53.07 -47.60
CA SER A 1011 17.38 -52.83 -46.23
C SER A 1011 18.80 -52.27 -46.26
N ALA A 1012 19.05 -51.17 -45.54
CA ALA A 1012 20.32 -50.47 -45.55
C ALA A 1012 21.05 -50.61 -44.21
N GLU A 1013 22.07 -51.48 -44.18
CA GLU A 1013 23.03 -51.57 -43.07
C GLU A 1013 24.41 -51.03 -43.50
N PRO A 1014 24.94 -49.96 -42.87
CA PRO A 1014 24.31 -49.11 -41.86
C PRO A 1014 23.25 -48.17 -42.44
N PHE A 1015 22.24 -47.84 -41.64
CA PHE A 1015 21.24 -46.84 -42.02
C PHE A 1015 21.81 -45.43 -41.80
N THR A 1016 22.12 -44.72 -42.88
CA THR A 1016 22.77 -43.41 -42.84
C THR A 1016 21.90 -42.29 -43.39
N THR A 1017 21.80 -41.19 -42.66
CA THR A 1017 21.12 -39.95 -43.09
C THR A 1017 22.04 -38.77 -42.81
N LEU A 1018 22.15 -37.82 -43.73
CA LEU A 1018 23.05 -36.66 -43.64
C LEU A 1018 22.31 -35.37 -43.98
N LEU A 1019 22.28 -34.45 -43.02
CA LEU A 1019 21.78 -33.09 -43.15
C LEU A 1019 22.98 -32.14 -43.08
N SER A 1020 23.14 -31.21 -44.04
CA SER A 1020 24.30 -30.32 -44.08
C SER A 1020 23.93 -28.93 -44.63
N LYS A 1021 24.51 -27.88 -44.03
CA LYS A 1021 24.24 -26.47 -44.34
C LYS A 1021 25.55 -25.68 -44.38
N GLU A 1022 25.98 -25.26 -45.57
CA GLU A 1022 27.10 -24.32 -45.70
C GLU A 1022 26.68 -22.88 -45.32
N ALA A 1023 27.65 -22.03 -45.01
CA ALA A 1023 27.38 -20.67 -44.55
C ALA A 1023 26.74 -19.81 -45.66
N GLY A 1024 25.47 -19.46 -45.48
CA GLY A 1024 24.66 -18.73 -46.48
C GLY A 1024 24.06 -19.62 -47.58
N ALA A 1025 24.12 -20.95 -47.43
CA ALA A 1025 23.46 -21.92 -48.31
C ALA A 1025 22.15 -22.45 -47.68
N PRO A 1026 21.22 -22.98 -48.49
CA PRO A 1026 20.08 -23.76 -47.97
C PRO A 1026 20.55 -25.06 -47.30
N LEU A 1027 19.64 -25.71 -46.57
CA LEU A 1027 19.85 -27.04 -46.01
C LEU A 1027 19.80 -28.11 -47.11
N THR A 1028 20.81 -28.96 -47.17
CA THR A 1028 20.84 -30.18 -48.00
C THR A 1028 20.54 -31.40 -47.14
N ILE A 1029 19.68 -32.31 -47.61
CA ILE A 1029 19.32 -33.57 -46.94
C ILE A 1029 19.58 -34.74 -47.90
N SER A 1030 20.27 -35.77 -47.41
CA SER A 1030 20.74 -36.90 -48.23
C SER A 1030 20.80 -38.23 -47.45
N GLY A 1031 20.86 -39.35 -48.19
CA GLY A 1031 20.89 -40.70 -47.61
C GLY A 1031 19.49 -41.29 -47.44
N ASN A 1032 19.28 -42.05 -46.37
CA ASN A 1032 18.10 -42.91 -46.21
C ASN A 1032 17.04 -42.31 -45.28
N VAL A 1033 15.78 -42.63 -45.59
CA VAL A 1033 14.57 -42.40 -44.77
C VAL A 1033 13.74 -43.69 -44.71
N PRO A 1034 12.96 -43.94 -43.65
CA PRO A 1034 12.20 -45.20 -43.52
C PRO A 1034 11.10 -45.35 -44.56
N ASP A 1035 10.41 -44.26 -44.90
CA ASP A 1035 9.23 -44.27 -45.77
C ASP A 1035 8.99 -42.91 -46.46
N ALA A 1036 7.98 -42.87 -47.33
CA ALA A 1036 7.61 -41.67 -48.09
C ALA A 1036 6.99 -40.55 -47.24
N THR A 1037 6.39 -40.87 -46.08
CA THR A 1037 5.87 -39.89 -45.12
C THR A 1037 7.01 -39.16 -44.44
N ALA A 1038 8.04 -39.89 -43.99
CA ALA A 1038 9.24 -39.31 -43.41
C ALA A 1038 10.00 -38.43 -44.41
N ARG A 1039 10.09 -38.86 -45.69
CA ARG A 1039 10.61 -38.03 -46.79
C ARG A 1039 9.87 -36.69 -46.91
N TYR A 1040 8.54 -36.74 -47.00
CA TYR A 1040 7.69 -35.56 -47.21
C TYR A 1040 7.67 -34.60 -46.00
N ALA A 1041 7.65 -35.15 -44.78
CA ALA A 1041 7.72 -34.36 -43.56
C ALA A 1041 9.06 -33.62 -43.43
N LEU A 1042 10.19 -34.26 -43.81
CA LEU A 1042 11.49 -33.59 -43.84
C LEU A 1042 11.54 -32.49 -44.90
N GLU A 1043 11.06 -32.76 -46.11
CA GLU A 1043 10.95 -31.79 -47.22
C GLU A 1043 10.15 -30.53 -46.81
N LEU A 1044 9.02 -30.71 -46.11
CA LEU A 1044 8.22 -29.60 -45.58
C LEU A 1044 8.93 -28.83 -44.46
N SER A 1045 9.62 -29.53 -43.55
CA SER A 1045 10.28 -28.92 -42.39
C SER A 1045 11.56 -28.15 -42.71
N ALA A 1046 12.22 -28.47 -43.83
CA ALA A 1046 13.50 -27.89 -44.22
C ALA A 1046 13.41 -26.46 -44.79
N GLY A 1047 12.19 -26.00 -45.11
CA GLY A 1047 11.91 -24.65 -45.59
C GLY A 1047 12.12 -24.45 -47.09
N GLU A 1048 11.66 -23.30 -47.59
CA GLU A 1048 11.71 -22.97 -49.01
C GLU A 1048 13.14 -22.85 -49.53
N GLY A 1049 13.51 -23.69 -50.50
CA GLY A 1049 14.83 -23.74 -51.11
C GLY A 1049 15.76 -24.85 -50.59
N ALA A 1050 15.33 -25.69 -49.66
CA ALA A 1050 16.06 -26.89 -49.24
C ALA A 1050 16.33 -27.86 -50.42
N VAL A 1051 17.44 -28.60 -50.34
CA VAL A 1051 17.91 -29.50 -51.41
C VAL A 1051 17.84 -30.95 -50.94
N LEU A 1052 16.96 -31.74 -51.56
CA LEU A 1052 16.97 -33.20 -51.43
C LEU A 1052 17.98 -33.78 -52.43
N ASP A 1053 19.11 -34.29 -51.96
CA ASP A 1053 20.17 -34.89 -52.78
C ASP A 1053 20.32 -36.39 -52.48
N ASP A 1054 20.25 -37.23 -53.51
CA ASP A 1054 20.32 -38.70 -53.43
C ASP A 1054 19.55 -39.37 -52.25
N ILE A 1055 18.33 -38.89 -51.97
CA ILE A 1055 17.52 -39.38 -50.83
C ILE A 1055 16.65 -40.59 -51.20
N SER A 1056 16.83 -41.70 -50.47
CA SER A 1056 16.27 -43.04 -50.75
C SER A 1056 15.40 -43.57 -49.60
N THR A 1057 14.43 -44.45 -49.91
CA THR A 1057 13.61 -45.15 -48.90
C THR A 1057 14.21 -46.53 -48.60
N ALA A 1058 14.54 -46.80 -47.34
CA ALA A 1058 15.20 -48.04 -46.91
C ALA A 1058 14.71 -48.50 -45.53
N GLU A 1059 14.70 -49.82 -45.28
CA GLU A 1059 14.48 -50.36 -43.93
C GLU A 1059 15.75 -50.29 -43.08
N GLY A 1060 15.62 -50.07 -41.77
CA GLY A 1060 16.73 -49.98 -40.81
C GLY A 1060 16.82 -48.69 -39.98
N ALA A 1061 15.84 -47.78 -40.11
CA ALA A 1061 15.82 -46.54 -39.35
C ALA A 1061 15.66 -46.78 -37.82
N PRO A 1062 16.26 -45.94 -36.95
CA PRO A 1062 16.09 -46.04 -35.51
C PRO A 1062 14.66 -45.68 -35.05
N GLU A 1063 14.27 -46.14 -33.86
CA GLU A 1063 13.01 -45.72 -33.25
C GLU A 1063 12.94 -44.19 -33.16
N ARG A 1064 11.76 -43.64 -33.50
CA ARG A 1064 11.50 -42.19 -33.54
C ARG A 1064 12.42 -41.38 -34.47
N PHE A 1065 12.98 -42.02 -35.51
CA PHE A 1065 13.79 -41.36 -36.55
C PHE A 1065 13.20 -40.02 -37.03
N LEU A 1066 11.90 -39.98 -37.32
CA LEU A 1066 11.27 -38.78 -37.87
C LEU A 1066 11.27 -37.62 -36.87
N ASP A 1067 10.91 -37.86 -35.61
CA ASP A 1067 10.92 -36.83 -34.55
C ASP A 1067 12.34 -36.26 -34.37
N GLN A 1068 13.36 -37.13 -34.39
CA GLN A 1068 14.76 -36.75 -34.26
C GLN A 1068 15.22 -35.91 -35.46
N ALA A 1069 14.95 -36.37 -36.67
CA ALA A 1069 15.35 -35.69 -37.90
C ALA A 1069 14.62 -34.34 -38.09
N LEU A 1070 13.34 -34.24 -37.69
CA LEU A 1070 12.60 -32.98 -37.64
C LEU A 1070 13.18 -32.01 -36.59
N THR A 1071 13.51 -32.50 -35.38
CA THR A 1071 14.13 -31.70 -34.31
C THR A 1071 15.49 -31.14 -34.76
N ILE A 1072 16.31 -31.94 -35.44
CA ILE A 1072 17.58 -31.52 -36.03
C ILE A 1072 17.34 -30.49 -37.15
N THR A 1073 16.37 -30.72 -38.03
CA THR A 1073 16.03 -29.80 -39.13
C THR A 1073 15.60 -28.42 -38.61
N GLN A 1074 14.81 -28.38 -37.53
CA GLN A 1074 14.45 -27.13 -36.85
C GLN A 1074 15.67 -26.43 -36.24
N ALA A 1075 16.59 -27.17 -35.61
CA ALA A 1075 17.82 -26.60 -35.07
C ALA A 1075 18.72 -25.97 -36.15
N PHE A 1076 18.74 -26.53 -37.37
CA PHE A 1076 19.42 -25.93 -38.52
C PHE A 1076 18.89 -24.55 -38.94
N GLY A 1077 17.72 -24.13 -38.46
CA GLY A 1077 17.25 -22.74 -38.57
C GLY A 1077 18.17 -21.76 -37.83
N ALA A 1078 18.64 -22.13 -36.63
CA ALA A 1078 19.52 -21.30 -35.79
C ALA A 1078 21.02 -21.48 -36.10
N LEU A 1079 21.43 -22.52 -36.83
CA LEU A 1079 22.82 -22.73 -37.22
C LEU A 1079 23.21 -21.87 -38.44
N ALA A 1080 24.26 -21.07 -38.32
CA ALA A 1080 24.86 -20.33 -39.43
C ALA A 1080 25.49 -21.28 -40.46
N SER A 1081 26.06 -22.40 -40.00
CA SER A 1081 26.47 -23.56 -40.80
C SER A 1081 26.59 -24.80 -39.92
N GLY A 1082 26.52 -26.00 -40.49
CA GLY A 1082 26.68 -27.23 -39.72
C GLY A 1082 26.44 -28.51 -40.52
N GLU A 1083 26.58 -29.64 -39.84
CA GLU A 1083 26.38 -30.99 -40.36
C GLU A 1083 25.77 -31.86 -39.26
N ALA A 1084 24.77 -32.66 -39.59
CA ALA A 1084 24.20 -33.70 -38.73
C ALA A 1084 24.17 -35.02 -39.49
N SER A 1085 24.83 -36.04 -38.94
CA SER A 1085 24.89 -37.37 -39.54
C SER A 1085 24.35 -38.43 -38.58
N LEU A 1086 23.50 -39.31 -39.08
CA LEU A 1086 23.06 -40.53 -38.42
C LEU A 1086 23.93 -41.69 -38.92
N ASN A 1087 24.55 -42.43 -38.00
CA ASN A 1087 25.27 -43.67 -38.28
C ASN A 1087 25.05 -44.66 -37.13
N ASP A 1088 24.81 -45.94 -37.42
CA ASP A 1088 24.59 -47.01 -36.42
C ASP A 1088 23.56 -46.66 -35.32
N GLY A 1089 22.56 -45.82 -35.64
CA GLY A 1089 21.53 -45.35 -34.71
C GLY A 1089 21.92 -44.17 -33.81
N GLU A 1090 23.15 -43.66 -33.89
CA GLU A 1090 23.63 -42.49 -33.14
C GLU A 1090 23.64 -41.23 -34.04
N TRP A 1091 23.08 -40.11 -33.54
CA TRP A 1091 23.15 -38.82 -34.22
C TRP A 1091 24.39 -38.03 -33.80
N ARG A 1092 25.16 -37.56 -34.77
CA ARG A 1092 26.31 -36.65 -34.57
C ARG A 1092 26.02 -35.30 -35.21
N VAL A 1093 25.87 -34.25 -34.41
CA VAL A 1093 25.53 -32.89 -34.84
C VAL A 1093 26.69 -31.93 -34.54
N VAL A 1094 27.26 -31.30 -35.56
CA VAL A 1094 28.34 -30.31 -35.45
C VAL A 1094 27.90 -29.01 -36.11
N GLY A 1095 27.75 -27.95 -35.31
CA GLY A 1095 27.24 -26.66 -35.77
C GLY A 1095 28.21 -25.50 -35.52
N LYS A 1096 27.93 -24.38 -36.19
CA LYS A 1096 28.45 -23.04 -35.91
C LYS A 1096 27.28 -22.07 -35.81
N VAL A 1097 27.39 -21.14 -34.88
CA VAL A 1097 26.42 -20.06 -34.63
C VAL A 1097 27.16 -18.74 -34.56
N ASP A 1098 26.45 -17.65 -34.87
CA ASP A 1098 26.99 -16.29 -34.96
C ASP A 1098 26.57 -15.38 -33.78
N SER A 1099 25.59 -15.79 -32.95
CA SER A 1099 25.19 -15.08 -31.73
C SER A 1099 24.96 -16.03 -30.54
N PHE A 1100 24.82 -15.47 -29.33
CA PHE A 1100 24.44 -16.21 -28.13
C PHE A 1100 22.99 -16.72 -28.20
N ASP A 1101 22.05 -15.91 -28.68
CA ASP A 1101 20.66 -16.32 -28.95
C ASP A 1101 20.58 -17.52 -29.92
N ALA A 1102 21.38 -17.51 -30.99
CA ALA A 1102 21.48 -18.62 -31.93
C ALA A 1102 22.10 -19.88 -31.29
N ARG A 1103 23.10 -19.73 -30.41
CA ARG A 1103 23.64 -20.84 -29.59
C ARG A 1103 22.54 -21.49 -28.78
N ASP A 1104 21.76 -20.69 -28.04
CA ASP A 1104 20.83 -21.20 -27.04
C ASP A 1104 19.57 -21.80 -27.69
N LYS A 1105 19.08 -21.20 -28.77
CA LYS A 1105 18.02 -21.81 -29.61
C LYS A 1105 18.47 -23.15 -30.21
N ALA A 1106 19.71 -23.24 -30.72
CA ALA A 1106 20.24 -24.49 -31.25
C ALA A 1106 20.40 -25.56 -30.15
N LEU A 1107 20.93 -25.20 -28.97
CA LEU A 1107 21.10 -26.13 -27.85
C LEU A 1107 19.76 -26.56 -27.23
N ALA A 1108 18.77 -25.67 -27.11
CA ALA A 1108 17.45 -26.00 -26.59
C ALA A 1108 16.64 -26.94 -27.51
N ALA A 1109 16.84 -26.84 -28.84
CA ALA A 1109 16.29 -27.78 -29.80
C ALA A 1109 17.02 -29.14 -29.74
N LEU A 1110 18.36 -29.13 -29.88
CA LEU A 1110 19.16 -30.36 -29.96
C LEU A 1110 19.23 -31.14 -28.65
N GLY A 1111 19.15 -30.47 -27.49
CA GLY A 1111 19.18 -31.11 -26.16
C GLY A 1111 17.99 -32.03 -25.87
N ARG A 1112 16.98 -32.06 -26.74
CA ARG A 1112 15.84 -33.00 -26.68
C ARG A 1112 16.11 -34.34 -27.38
N LEU A 1113 17.24 -34.47 -28.08
CA LEU A 1113 17.61 -35.68 -28.81
C LEU A 1113 18.19 -36.76 -27.87
N PRO A 1114 17.58 -37.96 -27.79
CA PRO A 1114 18.21 -39.07 -27.07
C PRO A 1114 19.47 -39.53 -27.83
N ASN A 1115 20.55 -39.81 -27.08
CA ASN A 1115 21.79 -40.40 -27.60
C ASN A 1115 22.39 -39.65 -28.82
N ALA A 1116 22.54 -38.33 -28.71
CA ALA A 1116 23.16 -37.50 -29.76
C ALA A 1116 24.47 -36.83 -29.30
N GLN A 1117 25.53 -36.94 -30.11
CA GLN A 1117 26.79 -36.21 -29.93
C GLN A 1117 26.69 -34.81 -30.55
N ILE A 1118 26.47 -33.80 -29.71
CA ILE A 1118 26.26 -32.40 -30.14
C ILE A 1118 27.53 -31.58 -29.91
N THR A 1119 27.93 -30.77 -30.89
CA THR A 1119 29.08 -29.85 -30.81
C THR A 1119 28.77 -28.54 -31.51
N ILE A 1120 28.31 -27.54 -30.76
CA ILE A 1120 28.05 -26.18 -31.27
C ILE A 1120 29.27 -25.29 -31.01
N ASN A 1121 29.86 -24.78 -32.08
CA ASN A 1121 31.04 -23.92 -32.03
C ASN A 1121 30.61 -22.45 -32.11
N THR A 1122 30.84 -21.68 -31.03
CA THR A 1122 30.64 -20.23 -31.01
C THR A 1122 31.93 -19.49 -31.35
N PRO A 1123 31.87 -18.23 -31.80
CA PRO A 1123 32.96 -17.28 -31.65
C PRO A 1123 33.40 -17.15 -30.19
N PRO A 1124 34.65 -16.70 -29.90
CA PRO A 1124 35.09 -16.40 -28.55
C PRO A 1124 34.21 -15.32 -27.91
N ALA A 1125 33.70 -15.58 -26.70
CA ALA A 1125 32.66 -14.76 -26.08
C ALA A 1125 32.99 -13.26 -25.98
N HIS A 1126 34.26 -12.91 -25.71
CA HIS A 1126 34.73 -11.51 -25.69
C HIS A 1126 34.44 -10.75 -27.00
N LYS A 1127 34.46 -11.42 -28.17
CA LYS A 1127 34.20 -10.78 -29.47
C LYS A 1127 32.73 -10.46 -29.69
N LEU A 1128 31.84 -11.34 -29.22
CA LEU A 1128 30.40 -11.10 -29.30
C LEU A 1128 30.01 -9.95 -28.37
N CYS A 1129 30.46 -10.01 -27.11
CA CYS A 1129 30.31 -8.89 -26.17
C CYS A 1129 30.85 -7.57 -26.71
N ASN A 1130 32.04 -7.55 -27.32
CA ASN A 1130 32.60 -6.31 -27.88
C ASN A 1130 31.66 -5.69 -28.92
N VAL A 1131 31.17 -6.49 -29.88
CA VAL A 1131 30.27 -6.00 -30.93
C VAL A 1131 28.91 -5.56 -30.37
N ASN A 1132 28.34 -6.33 -29.43
CA ASN A 1132 27.04 -6.01 -28.84
C ASN A 1132 27.12 -4.72 -27.99
N VAL A 1133 28.16 -4.56 -27.17
CA VAL A 1133 28.38 -3.34 -26.36
C VAL A 1133 28.73 -2.13 -27.23
N GLU A 1134 29.52 -2.31 -28.31
CA GLU A 1134 29.72 -1.26 -29.33
C GLU A 1134 28.41 -0.83 -29.99
N GLN A 1135 27.50 -1.77 -30.28
CA GLN A 1135 26.18 -1.47 -30.84
C GLN A 1135 25.29 -0.70 -29.85
N VAL A 1136 25.20 -1.12 -28.58
CA VAL A 1136 24.41 -0.41 -27.56
C VAL A 1136 24.87 1.04 -27.40
N ILE A 1137 26.19 1.28 -27.37
CA ILE A 1137 26.77 2.63 -27.30
C ILE A 1137 26.56 3.44 -28.60
N ALA A 1138 26.50 2.79 -29.75
CA ALA A 1138 26.21 3.44 -31.04
C ALA A 1138 24.72 3.82 -31.20
N GLU A 1139 23.81 3.08 -30.56
CA GLU A 1139 22.38 3.36 -30.51
C GLU A 1139 22.05 4.45 -29.47
N GLN A 1140 22.62 4.38 -28.27
CA GLN A 1140 22.36 5.31 -27.17
C GLN A 1140 23.63 5.58 -26.35
N ALA A 1141 24.13 6.82 -26.37
CA ALA A 1141 25.34 7.20 -25.66
C ALA A 1141 25.09 7.48 -24.17
N ILE A 1142 26.06 7.14 -23.31
CA ILE A 1142 26.04 7.51 -21.88
C ILE A 1142 26.26 9.02 -21.74
N LEU A 1143 25.31 9.71 -21.08
CA LEU A 1143 25.29 11.16 -20.89
C LEU A 1143 25.51 11.54 -19.42
N PHE A 1144 26.20 12.66 -19.23
CA PHE A 1144 26.59 13.20 -17.93
C PHE A 1144 26.10 14.63 -17.74
N GLU A 1145 25.89 15.04 -16.49
CA GLU A 1145 25.64 16.44 -16.15
C GLU A 1145 26.79 17.37 -16.57
N SER A 1146 26.46 18.64 -16.84
CA SER A 1146 27.41 19.63 -17.37
C SER A 1146 28.56 19.91 -16.39
N GLY A 1147 29.79 19.62 -16.80
CA GLY A 1147 30.99 19.76 -15.95
C GLY A 1147 31.13 18.71 -14.84
N SER A 1148 30.30 17.66 -14.84
CA SER A 1148 30.19 16.67 -13.76
C SER A 1148 30.49 15.25 -14.25
N ALA A 1149 30.86 14.36 -13.31
CA ALA A 1149 30.93 12.92 -13.53
C ALA A 1149 29.60 12.19 -13.23
N ARG A 1150 28.58 12.90 -12.71
CA ARG A 1150 27.24 12.35 -12.46
C ARG A 1150 26.52 11.98 -13.76
N ILE A 1151 26.07 10.74 -13.84
CA ILE A 1151 25.33 10.17 -14.97
C ILE A 1151 23.88 10.70 -14.96
N THR A 1152 23.27 10.85 -16.13
CA THR A 1152 21.87 11.27 -16.28
C THR A 1152 20.92 10.07 -16.28
N ALA A 1153 19.70 10.23 -15.76
CA ALA A 1153 18.73 9.13 -15.60
C ALA A 1153 18.52 8.30 -16.89
N GLY A 1154 18.27 8.95 -18.03
CA GLY A 1154 18.12 8.28 -19.34
C GLY A 1154 19.40 7.64 -19.92
N SER A 1155 20.46 7.48 -19.13
CA SER A 1155 21.64 6.68 -19.44
C SER A 1155 21.71 5.36 -18.64
N ARG A 1156 20.82 5.14 -17.66
CA ARG A 1156 20.81 3.94 -16.81
C ARG A 1156 20.42 2.69 -17.58
N SER A 1157 19.34 2.79 -18.35
CA SER A 1157 18.91 1.78 -19.32
C SER A 1157 19.86 1.56 -20.50
N VAL A 1158 20.99 2.28 -20.57
CA VAL A 1158 22.15 1.95 -21.43
C VAL A 1158 23.13 1.06 -20.67
N LEU A 1159 23.44 1.40 -19.42
CA LEU A 1159 24.32 0.63 -18.53
C LEU A 1159 23.73 -0.75 -18.23
N GLU A 1160 22.43 -0.86 -17.98
CA GLU A 1160 21.71 -2.13 -17.78
C GLU A 1160 21.89 -3.08 -18.98
N LYS A 1161 21.70 -2.56 -20.20
CA LYS A 1161 21.93 -3.32 -21.46
C LYS A 1161 23.40 -3.75 -21.59
N ILE A 1162 24.34 -2.90 -21.20
CA ILE A 1162 25.77 -3.22 -21.22
C ILE A 1162 26.11 -4.28 -20.16
N ALA A 1163 25.54 -4.20 -18.95
CA ALA A 1163 25.72 -5.21 -17.90
C ALA A 1163 25.18 -6.57 -18.34
N ALA A 1164 23.98 -6.61 -18.93
CA ALA A 1164 23.37 -7.81 -19.49
C ALA A 1164 24.23 -8.45 -20.60
N GLU A 1165 24.82 -7.63 -21.49
CA GLU A 1165 25.76 -8.15 -22.50
C GLU A 1165 27.07 -8.64 -21.88
N LEU A 1166 27.64 -7.91 -20.92
CA LEU A 1166 28.88 -8.31 -20.24
C LEU A 1166 28.73 -9.56 -19.38
N ALA A 1167 27.51 -9.92 -18.98
CA ALA A 1167 27.19 -11.18 -18.32
C ALA A 1167 27.32 -12.41 -19.25
N ASN A 1168 27.16 -12.24 -20.58
CA ASN A 1168 27.34 -13.33 -21.55
C ASN A 1168 28.80 -13.80 -21.71
N CYS A 1169 29.76 -13.07 -21.15
CA CYS A 1169 31.19 -13.32 -21.32
C CYS A 1169 32.01 -13.08 -20.03
N PRO A 1170 31.65 -13.75 -18.90
CA PRO A 1170 32.04 -13.37 -17.54
C PRO A 1170 33.56 -13.34 -17.26
N ASN A 1171 34.36 -14.00 -18.08
CA ASN A 1171 35.82 -14.07 -17.95
C ASN A 1171 36.58 -13.04 -18.83
N SER A 1172 35.88 -12.11 -19.48
CA SER A 1172 36.49 -11.18 -20.46
C SER A 1172 36.85 -9.86 -19.79
N VAL A 1173 38.05 -9.35 -20.01
CA VAL A 1173 38.44 -8.02 -19.50
C VAL A 1173 37.69 -6.92 -20.24
N VAL A 1174 37.25 -5.88 -19.53
CA VAL A 1174 36.53 -4.74 -20.08
C VAL A 1174 37.28 -3.47 -19.69
N GLU A 1175 37.73 -2.71 -20.68
CA GLU A 1175 38.25 -1.36 -20.48
C GLU A 1175 37.14 -0.36 -20.77
N VAL A 1176 36.95 0.59 -19.86
CA VAL A 1176 35.97 1.69 -19.95
C VAL A 1176 36.76 2.98 -20.16
N GLU A 1177 36.70 3.55 -21.36
CA GLU A 1177 37.53 4.68 -21.78
C GLU A 1177 36.71 5.98 -21.80
N GLY A 1178 37.03 6.90 -20.90
CA GLY A 1178 36.43 8.22 -20.82
C GLY A 1178 37.17 9.26 -21.69
N HIS A 1179 36.41 10.09 -22.40
CA HIS A 1179 36.93 11.17 -23.23
C HIS A 1179 36.17 12.50 -23.02
N THR A 1180 36.83 13.63 -23.28
CA THR A 1180 36.24 14.97 -23.30
C THR A 1180 36.40 15.63 -24.66
N ASP A 1181 35.74 16.78 -24.85
CA ASP A 1181 36.18 17.76 -25.83
C ASP A 1181 37.32 18.63 -25.25
N ALA A 1182 37.81 19.58 -26.04
CA ALA A 1182 38.90 20.48 -25.70
C ALA A 1182 38.43 21.81 -25.04
N ASP A 1183 37.25 21.85 -24.40
CA ASP A 1183 36.81 23.02 -23.62
C ASP A 1183 37.21 22.87 -22.15
N GLY A 1184 38.44 23.26 -21.79
CA GLY A 1184 38.87 23.24 -20.40
C GLY A 1184 40.34 23.57 -20.15
N ASP A 1185 40.87 22.98 -19.08
CA ASP A 1185 42.30 22.82 -18.81
C ASP A 1185 42.62 21.32 -18.96
N ASP A 1186 43.71 20.98 -19.63
CA ASP A 1186 44.10 19.61 -19.99
C ASP A 1186 44.05 18.64 -18.78
N LEU A 1187 44.43 19.10 -17.58
CA LEU A 1187 44.48 18.28 -16.37
C LEU A 1187 43.09 18.11 -15.73
N ILE A 1188 42.23 19.14 -15.83
CA ILE A 1188 40.83 19.06 -15.41
C ILE A 1188 40.07 18.12 -16.36
N ASN A 1189 40.27 18.27 -17.67
CA ASN A 1189 39.66 17.41 -18.69
C ASN A 1189 40.10 15.95 -18.56
N LEU A 1190 41.39 15.70 -18.30
CA LEU A 1190 41.90 14.36 -17.99
C LEU A 1190 41.26 13.81 -16.71
N SER A 1191 41.23 14.57 -15.61
CA SER A 1191 40.64 14.10 -14.34
C SER A 1191 39.14 13.81 -14.47
N LEU A 1192 38.38 14.68 -15.14
CA LEU A 1192 36.96 14.48 -15.41
C LEU A 1192 36.71 13.24 -16.27
N SER A 1193 37.59 12.95 -17.23
CA SER A 1193 37.48 11.74 -18.07
C SER A 1193 37.71 10.45 -17.27
N VAL A 1194 38.66 10.46 -16.31
CA VAL A 1194 38.89 9.34 -15.39
C VAL A 1194 37.66 9.15 -14.49
N GLN A 1195 37.20 10.21 -13.82
CA GLN A 1195 36.04 10.16 -12.91
C GLN A 1195 34.76 9.64 -13.61
N ARG A 1196 34.55 9.99 -14.88
CA ARG A 1196 33.42 9.49 -15.68
C ARG A 1196 33.54 7.99 -16.00
N ALA A 1197 34.74 7.51 -16.33
CA ALA A 1197 34.98 6.08 -16.51
C ALA A 1197 34.85 5.32 -15.17
N GLU A 1198 35.33 5.89 -14.06
CA GLU A 1198 35.18 5.34 -12.70
C GLU A 1198 33.71 5.25 -12.28
N THR A 1199 32.89 6.28 -12.58
CA THR A 1199 31.44 6.26 -12.28
C THR A 1199 30.71 5.20 -13.11
N VAL A 1200 31.03 5.07 -14.40
CA VAL A 1200 30.48 4.00 -15.27
C VAL A 1200 30.92 2.61 -14.80
N VAL A 1201 32.15 2.46 -14.30
CA VAL A 1201 32.59 1.20 -13.67
C VAL A 1201 31.82 0.95 -12.37
N SER A 1202 31.59 1.95 -11.52
CA SER A 1202 30.78 1.80 -10.30
C SER A 1202 29.39 1.27 -10.61
N GLU A 1203 28.65 1.94 -11.50
CA GLU A 1203 27.27 1.53 -11.80
C GLU A 1203 27.19 0.16 -12.51
N LEU A 1204 28.26 -0.28 -13.20
CA LEU A 1204 28.34 -1.66 -13.72
C LEU A 1204 28.73 -2.70 -12.65
N VAL A 1205 29.55 -2.36 -11.65
CA VAL A 1205 29.82 -3.22 -10.48
C VAL A 1205 28.56 -3.38 -9.63
N GLU A 1206 27.82 -2.28 -9.45
CA GLU A 1206 26.50 -2.24 -8.84
C GLU A 1206 25.55 -3.20 -9.59
N MET A 1207 25.43 -3.07 -10.92
CA MET A 1207 24.67 -3.99 -11.80
C MET A 1207 25.28 -5.41 -11.94
N GLY A 1208 26.11 -5.85 -10.99
CA GLY A 1208 26.57 -7.24 -10.86
C GLY A 1208 27.76 -7.65 -11.74
N VAL A 1209 28.35 -6.73 -12.53
CA VAL A 1209 29.54 -7.04 -13.32
C VAL A 1209 30.78 -7.03 -12.41
N ASN A 1210 31.39 -8.20 -12.20
CA ASN A 1210 32.56 -8.35 -11.31
C ASN A 1210 33.63 -7.27 -11.54
N ALA A 1211 34.06 -6.60 -10.46
CA ALA A 1211 35.03 -5.49 -10.50
C ALA A 1211 36.43 -5.89 -11.00
N ASP A 1212 36.90 -7.12 -10.73
CA ASP A 1212 38.27 -7.59 -11.08
C ASP A 1212 38.56 -7.57 -12.59
N ARG A 1213 37.51 -7.51 -13.42
CA ARG A 1213 37.57 -7.49 -14.88
C ARG A 1213 37.23 -6.14 -15.50
N LEU A 1214 36.95 -5.10 -14.71
CA LEU A 1214 36.62 -3.74 -15.17
C LEU A 1214 37.78 -2.78 -14.93
N TYR A 1215 38.18 -2.02 -15.96
CA TYR A 1215 39.26 -1.02 -15.87
C TYR A 1215 38.80 0.35 -16.37
N ALA A 1216 38.67 1.32 -15.47
CA ALA A 1216 38.44 2.72 -15.82
C ALA A 1216 39.73 3.36 -16.36
N LEU A 1217 39.66 3.97 -17.54
CA LEU A 1217 40.73 4.71 -18.20
C LEU A 1217 40.21 6.08 -18.62
N GLY A 1218 40.98 7.15 -18.37
CA GLY A 1218 40.64 8.50 -18.82
C GLY A 1218 41.71 9.05 -19.76
N PHE A 1219 41.29 9.58 -20.91
CA PHE A 1219 42.16 10.15 -21.93
C PHE A 1219 42.00 11.66 -22.12
N GLY A 1220 41.04 12.29 -21.43
CA GLY A 1220 40.64 13.67 -21.63
C GLY A 1220 40.35 13.95 -23.11
N GLU A 1221 40.89 15.06 -23.60
CA GLU A 1221 40.77 15.49 -25.01
C GLU A 1221 41.82 14.87 -25.95
N THR A 1222 42.72 14.02 -25.46
CA THR A 1222 43.91 13.57 -26.23
C THR A 1222 43.60 12.62 -27.39
N LEU A 1223 42.41 12.02 -27.42
CA LEU A 1223 41.93 11.11 -28.45
C LEU A 1223 40.57 11.59 -29.04
N PRO A 1224 40.55 12.69 -29.80
CA PRO A 1224 39.36 13.20 -30.47
C PRO A 1224 39.03 12.36 -31.71
N ILE A 1225 37.75 12.07 -31.91
CA ILE A 1225 37.22 11.39 -33.11
C ILE A 1225 36.58 12.37 -34.10
N ALA A 1226 36.30 13.60 -33.65
CA ALA A 1226 35.64 14.65 -34.42
C ALA A 1226 36.26 16.03 -34.14
N ASP A 1227 35.81 17.03 -34.91
CA ASP A 1227 36.34 18.39 -34.87
C ASP A 1227 35.89 19.18 -33.62
N ASN A 1228 36.86 19.57 -32.79
CA ASN A 1228 36.64 20.39 -31.61
C ASN A 1228 36.25 21.86 -31.92
N ASP A 1229 36.33 22.35 -33.16
CA ASP A 1229 35.82 23.70 -33.48
C ASP A 1229 34.28 23.77 -33.56
N THR A 1230 33.57 22.62 -33.55
CA THR A 1230 32.10 22.57 -33.72
C THR A 1230 31.36 21.96 -32.53
N ARG A 1231 30.15 22.46 -32.22
CA ARG A 1231 29.30 21.88 -31.15
C ARG A 1231 29.00 20.39 -31.36
N ALA A 1232 28.85 19.96 -32.61
CA ALA A 1232 28.58 18.57 -32.95
C ALA A 1232 29.82 17.68 -32.73
N GLY A 1233 31.00 18.10 -33.20
CA GLY A 1233 32.23 17.34 -32.99
C GLY A 1233 32.67 17.31 -31.52
N LYS A 1234 32.50 18.41 -30.78
CA LYS A 1234 32.63 18.41 -29.31
C LYS A 1234 31.72 17.38 -28.63
N ALA A 1235 30.46 17.28 -29.07
CA ALA A 1235 29.52 16.29 -28.54
C ALA A 1235 29.93 14.83 -28.87
N GLN A 1236 30.58 14.59 -30.02
CA GLN A 1236 31.15 13.27 -30.36
C GLN A 1236 32.46 12.97 -29.62
N ASN A 1237 33.23 13.99 -29.24
CA ASN A 1237 34.45 13.82 -28.46
C ASN A 1237 34.17 13.50 -26.98
N ARG A 1238 33.13 14.11 -26.39
CA ARG A 1238 32.60 13.74 -25.05
C ARG A 1238 31.84 12.41 -25.10
N ARG A 1239 32.56 11.29 -24.93
CA ARG A 1239 32.01 9.92 -25.02
C ARG A 1239 32.62 8.99 -23.99
N ILE A 1240 31.96 7.85 -23.79
CA ILE A 1240 32.54 6.64 -23.22
C ILE A 1240 32.75 5.64 -24.36
N VAL A 1241 33.85 4.88 -24.33
CA VAL A 1241 34.09 3.72 -25.21
C VAL A 1241 34.31 2.50 -24.34
N PHE A 1242 33.90 1.33 -24.82
CA PHE A 1242 34.12 0.04 -24.16
C PHE A 1242 34.97 -0.85 -25.06
N THR A 1243 36.01 -1.45 -24.51
CA THR A 1243 36.85 -2.44 -25.22
C THR A 1243 36.80 -3.77 -24.48
N VAL A 1244 36.15 -4.79 -25.06
CA VAL A 1244 36.02 -6.13 -24.44
C VAL A 1244 37.09 -7.08 -25.01
N ARG A 1245 38.01 -7.48 -24.13
CA ARG A 1245 39.22 -8.25 -24.43
C ARG A 1245 39.11 -9.69 -23.90
N PRO A 1246 39.89 -10.64 -24.45
CA PRO A 1246 40.05 -11.95 -23.81
C PRO A 1246 40.55 -11.81 -22.35
N PRO A 1247 40.36 -12.85 -21.51
CA PRO A 1247 41.05 -12.94 -20.21
C PRO A 1247 42.57 -12.74 -20.37
N LEU A 1248 43.19 -12.22 -19.31
CA LEU A 1248 44.65 -12.21 -19.18
C LEU A 1248 45.13 -13.62 -18.81
N GLU A 1249 46.18 -14.10 -19.49
CA GLU A 1249 46.87 -15.39 -19.23
C GLU A 1249 47.95 -15.28 -18.14
#